data_AF-A0A2T8KN45-F1
#
_entry.id   AF-A0A2T8KN45-F1
#
_cell.length_a   1.000
_cell.length_b   1.000
_cell.length_c   1.000
_cell.angle_alpha   90.00
_cell.angle_beta   90.00
_cell.angle_gamma   90.00
#
_symmetry.space_group_name_H-M   'P 1'
#
loop_
_entity.id
_entity.type
_entity.pdbx_description
1 polymer ?
#
loop_
_entity_poly.entity_id
_entity_poly.type
_entity_poly.pdbx_seq_one_letter_code
_entity_poly.pdbx_strand_id
1 'polypeptide(L)'
;MASAKSSRSRPAGHSGVFPVGSAAAVGSGGGGGGGGGGGGDGGVQLADKLKIFKTDNFDPDAYVQSKCQTMNEKEIRHLCSYLQDLKKASAEEMRRSVYANYASFIRTSKEISDLEGELLSIRNLLNTQAALIHGLSEGVQIDSLTSGPEGSAEDDISNVEDQEPSEIQKWSADFPDMLDVLLAERRVDEALDALDEAERVAADAKRKQTLTAAEVSALRRSVSDNRQRLADQLAEAACQSSTRGIELRAAASALKRLGDGPRAHSLLLSAHDQRLQCNMQTIHPSSTSYGGAYTAALAQQVFSVIAQALSDSVDVFGDESCYASELVTWATKQVMSFALLVKRHVLSSCAAAGGLRAAAECVQISLGHCSLLEARGLSVSSVLLKQFKPSLEQALDANLRRIEESTAALAAADNWILTYPSTGIRPLARLSAANLALQPKLSNSAHRFNSMVQDFFEDVAPLLSLQLGGSTMDGITQIFNSYVNLLISALPGSMDDEANLDGLGNKIVRMAETEEQQLALLANASLLAEELLPRAAMKLSSINQSSTDDLRKRGTDKQNRVPEQREWKRKLQRMVDRLRDSFCRQHALELIFTDEGDTHLSAEMYINMDNTVEEPEWVPSPIFQELYAKLNRMASIAAEMFVGRERFATLLMMRLTETVILWLSEDQAFWEEIEQGPKPLGPLGLQQFYLDMQFVIIFGQGRFLSRHVHQVILDIIDRAMAAFSATGMNPDSVLPGDDWFMDVAQEVVSMISGKGRAANGDREVNSPTASISAHSISSFKSHGSS
;
A
#
# COMPACT_ATOMS: atom_id res chain seq x y z
N MET A 1 -41.91 -36.04 -12.46
CA MET A 1 -41.16 -36.82 -13.46
C MET A 1 -42.08 -37.02 -14.65
N ALA A 2 -42.02 -36.14 -15.66
CA ALA A 2 -41.07 -36.13 -16.79
C ALA A 2 -41.47 -37.15 -17.86
N SER A 3 -41.49 -36.88 -19.16
CA SER A 3 -41.48 -35.64 -19.95
C SER A 3 -41.92 -36.09 -21.35
N ALA A 4 -42.85 -35.37 -21.98
CA ALA A 4 -43.28 -35.62 -23.36
C ALA A 4 -43.08 -34.38 -24.23
N LYS A 5 -42.48 -34.62 -25.39
CA LYS A 5 -42.14 -33.68 -26.46
C LYS A 5 -43.39 -32.98 -27.03
N SER A 6 -43.28 -31.72 -27.41
CA SER A 6 -43.93 -31.22 -28.64
C SER A 6 -43.31 -29.92 -29.16
N SER A 7 -43.24 -29.87 -30.48
CA SER A 7 -42.58 -28.93 -31.37
C SER A 7 -43.35 -27.61 -31.55
N ARG A 8 -42.65 -26.51 -31.88
CA ARG A 8 -43.06 -25.56 -32.94
C ARG A 8 -41.98 -24.52 -33.26
N SER A 9 -42.02 -24.10 -34.50
CA SER A 9 -41.00 -23.43 -35.31
C SER A 9 -41.43 -22.03 -35.74
N ARG A 10 -40.45 -21.25 -36.26
CA ARG A 10 -40.48 -20.04 -37.14
C ARG A 10 -40.11 -18.69 -36.49
N PRO A 11 -39.70 -17.65 -37.27
CA PRO A 11 -38.81 -17.65 -38.47
C PRO A 11 -37.79 -16.48 -38.48
N ALA A 12 -36.95 -16.48 -39.53
CA ALA A 12 -36.04 -15.40 -39.93
C ALA A 12 -36.77 -14.14 -40.46
N GLY A 13 -36.12 -12.97 -40.34
CA GLY A 13 -36.55 -11.68 -40.87
C GLY A 13 -35.36 -10.82 -41.32
N HIS A 14 -35.50 -10.27 -42.52
CA HIS A 14 -34.50 -9.70 -43.42
C HIS A 14 -33.92 -8.32 -43.03
N SER A 15 -32.76 -8.03 -43.63
CA SER A 15 -32.04 -6.76 -43.74
C SER A 15 -32.82 -5.59 -44.37
N GLY A 16 -32.45 -4.35 -43.99
CA GLY A 16 -32.90 -3.11 -44.64
C GLY A 16 -32.02 -1.88 -44.37
N VAL A 17 -30.88 -1.76 -45.07
CA VAL A 17 -30.44 -0.65 -45.96
C VAL A 17 -30.87 0.82 -45.65
N PHE A 18 -29.85 1.65 -45.28
CA PHE A 18 -29.52 3.09 -45.59
C PHE A 18 -30.50 4.24 -45.19
N PRO A 19 -30.08 5.54 -45.06
CA PRO A 19 -28.93 6.18 -45.72
C PRO A 19 -28.06 7.20 -44.93
N VAL A 20 -26.95 7.52 -45.60
CA VAL A 20 -25.98 8.60 -45.41
C VAL A 20 -26.62 9.97 -45.66
N GLY A 21 -26.24 10.97 -44.84
CA GLY A 21 -26.43 12.38 -45.12
C GLY A 21 -25.26 13.19 -44.59
N SER A 22 -24.40 13.71 -45.47
CA SER A 22 -23.50 14.82 -45.17
C SER A 22 -23.51 15.78 -46.36
N ALA A 23 -24.02 16.97 -46.08
CA ALA A 23 -24.10 18.07 -47.00
C ALA A 23 -22.74 18.77 -47.13
N ALA A 24 -22.41 19.13 -48.36
CA ALA A 24 -21.24 19.90 -48.74
C ALA A 24 -21.37 21.37 -48.34
N ALA A 25 -20.24 21.99 -47.99
CA ALA A 25 -20.01 23.41 -48.21
C ALA A 25 -18.58 23.62 -48.73
N VAL A 26 -18.53 24.24 -49.90
CA VAL A 26 -17.37 24.53 -50.74
C VAL A 26 -16.67 25.80 -50.24
N GLY A 27 -15.34 25.80 -50.22
CA GLY A 27 -14.51 26.99 -50.00
C GLY A 27 -13.09 26.77 -50.55
N SER A 28 -12.86 27.28 -51.75
CA SER A 28 -11.63 27.20 -52.56
C SER A 28 -10.49 28.10 -52.03
N GLY A 29 -9.24 27.66 -52.19
CA GLY A 29 -8.04 28.48 -51.97
C GLY A 29 -6.77 27.63 -51.90
N GLY A 30 -6.03 27.52 -53.02
CA GLY A 30 -5.00 26.51 -53.25
C GLY A 30 -3.59 26.81 -52.72
N GLY A 31 -2.71 25.81 -52.90
CA GLY A 31 -1.26 26.00 -53.00
C GLY A 31 -0.37 24.99 -52.27
N GLY A 32 -0.06 23.86 -52.92
CA GLY A 32 1.30 23.29 -52.96
C GLY A 32 1.72 22.25 -51.91
N GLY A 33 2.11 21.06 -52.40
CA GLY A 33 3.26 20.33 -51.84
C GLY A 33 3.02 18.91 -51.31
N GLY A 34 2.96 17.93 -52.23
CA GLY A 34 3.63 16.61 -52.16
C GLY A 34 3.50 15.71 -50.92
N GLY A 35 2.92 14.51 -51.12
CA GLY A 35 3.23 13.32 -50.32
C GLY A 35 2.05 12.43 -49.94
N GLY A 36 1.39 11.76 -50.90
CA GLY A 36 0.65 10.52 -50.62
C GLY A 36 1.63 9.34 -50.51
N GLY A 37 1.35 8.22 -49.85
CA GLY A 37 0.17 7.73 -49.14
C GLY A 37 0.43 6.27 -48.71
N GLY A 38 -0.46 5.70 -47.89
CA GLY A 38 -0.50 4.24 -47.65
C GLY A 38 -0.99 3.81 -46.27
N GLY A 39 -2.27 4.03 -45.95
CA GLY A 39 -2.88 3.59 -44.67
C GLY A 39 -4.18 2.78 -44.78
N GLY A 40 -4.66 2.48 -45.98
CA GLY A 40 -6.01 1.91 -46.19
C GLY A 40 -6.09 0.40 -46.45
N ASP A 41 -4.98 -0.26 -46.85
CA ASP A 41 -5.04 -1.60 -47.46
C ASP A 41 -4.84 -2.78 -46.47
N GLY A 42 -4.34 -2.51 -45.26
CA GLY A 42 -4.00 -3.56 -44.28
C GLY A 42 -5.18 -4.20 -43.54
N GLY A 43 -6.26 -3.44 -43.31
CA GLY A 43 -7.41 -3.91 -42.50
C GLY A 43 -8.27 -4.96 -43.22
N VAL A 44 -8.42 -4.83 -44.54
CA VAL A 44 -9.21 -5.77 -45.37
C VAL A 44 -8.49 -7.11 -45.52
N GLN A 45 -7.16 -7.08 -45.72
CA GLN A 45 -6.35 -8.30 -45.82
C GLN A 45 -6.32 -9.14 -44.54
N LEU A 46 -6.37 -8.52 -43.36
CA LEU A 46 -6.36 -9.24 -42.09
C LEU A 46 -7.72 -9.90 -41.79
N ALA A 47 -8.82 -9.23 -42.12
CA ALA A 47 -10.17 -9.78 -41.93
C ALA A 47 -10.39 -11.06 -42.75
N ASP A 48 -9.91 -11.08 -43.98
CA ASP A 48 -9.97 -12.25 -44.86
C ASP A 48 -9.09 -13.41 -44.34
N LYS A 49 -7.89 -13.11 -43.84
CA LYS A 49 -7.00 -14.11 -43.21
C LYS A 49 -7.59 -14.72 -41.94
N LEU A 50 -8.41 -13.98 -41.20
CA LEU A 50 -9.06 -14.44 -39.97
C LEU A 50 -10.40 -15.14 -40.19
N LYS A 51 -10.95 -15.12 -41.40
CA LYS A 51 -12.30 -15.62 -41.71
C LYS A 51 -12.51 -17.09 -41.36
N ILE A 52 -11.49 -17.93 -41.58
CA ILE A 52 -11.53 -19.36 -41.27
C ILE A 52 -11.53 -19.66 -39.76
N PHE A 53 -10.98 -18.75 -38.95
CA PHE A 53 -10.92 -18.89 -37.48
C PHE A 53 -12.13 -18.30 -36.76
N LYS A 54 -13.02 -17.61 -37.50
CA LYS A 54 -14.22 -16.95 -36.97
C LYS A 54 -15.50 -17.77 -37.19
N THR A 55 -15.39 -18.98 -37.73
CA THR A 55 -16.57 -19.85 -37.93
C THR A 55 -16.90 -20.58 -36.64
N ASP A 56 -18.18 -20.58 -36.25
CA ASP A 56 -18.66 -21.16 -34.99
C ASP A 56 -18.41 -22.68 -34.84
N ASN A 57 -18.08 -23.36 -35.96
CA ASN A 57 -17.77 -24.80 -36.03
C ASN A 57 -16.30 -25.07 -36.41
N PHE A 58 -15.37 -24.18 -36.09
CA PHE A 58 -13.95 -24.40 -36.39
C PHE A 58 -13.40 -25.56 -35.55
N ASP A 59 -12.84 -26.57 -36.22
CA ASP A 59 -12.17 -27.71 -35.60
C ASP A 59 -10.63 -27.57 -35.76
N PRO A 60 -9.89 -27.29 -34.68
CA PRO A 60 -8.44 -27.14 -34.72
C PRO A 60 -7.71 -28.39 -35.19
N ASP A 61 -8.17 -29.58 -34.78
CA ASP A 61 -7.51 -30.84 -35.07
C ASP A 61 -7.69 -31.20 -36.55
N ALA A 62 -8.90 -31.02 -37.09
CA ALA A 62 -9.16 -31.18 -38.51
C ALA A 62 -8.41 -30.15 -39.37
N TYR A 63 -8.27 -28.91 -38.90
CA TYR A 63 -7.53 -27.86 -39.60
C TYR A 63 -6.03 -28.19 -39.69
N VAL A 64 -5.42 -28.60 -38.59
CA VAL A 64 -4.01 -29.00 -38.54
C VAL A 64 -3.79 -30.26 -39.37
N GLN A 65 -4.67 -31.25 -39.25
CA GLN A 65 -4.56 -32.51 -39.98
C GLN A 65 -4.69 -32.31 -41.50
N SER A 66 -5.64 -31.49 -41.95
CA SER A 66 -5.81 -31.17 -43.37
C SER A 66 -4.63 -30.39 -43.97
N LYS A 67 -3.90 -29.61 -43.15
CA LYS A 67 -2.85 -28.72 -43.64
C LYS A 67 -1.47 -29.35 -43.51
N CYS A 68 -1.20 -30.07 -42.44
CA CYS A 68 0.11 -30.67 -42.14
C CYS A 68 0.31 -32.07 -42.76
N GLN A 69 -0.75 -32.75 -43.24
CA GLN A 69 -0.63 -34.10 -43.81
C GLN A 69 0.28 -34.21 -45.05
N THR A 70 0.49 -33.10 -45.78
CA THR A 70 1.26 -33.06 -47.03
C THR A 70 2.48 -32.14 -46.97
N MET A 71 2.80 -31.56 -45.80
CA MET A 71 3.86 -30.56 -45.64
C MET A 71 5.17 -31.18 -45.15
N ASN A 72 6.30 -30.69 -45.65
CA ASN A 72 7.62 -31.01 -45.13
C ASN A 72 7.97 -30.17 -43.89
N GLU A 73 9.03 -30.52 -43.17
CA GLU A 73 9.42 -29.87 -41.90
C GLU A 73 9.66 -28.35 -42.04
N LYS A 74 10.20 -27.89 -43.18
CA LYS A 74 10.43 -26.46 -43.43
C LYS A 74 9.12 -25.71 -43.66
N GLU A 75 8.18 -26.32 -44.37
CA GLU A 75 6.84 -25.80 -44.60
C GLU A 75 6.03 -25.73 -43.30
N ILE A 76 6.19 -26.71 -42.40
CA ILE A 76 5.58 -26.71 -41.07
C ILE A 76 6.14 -25.55 -40.22
N ARG A 77 7.47 -25.35 -40.17
CA ARG A 77 8.07 -24.22 -39.46
C ARG A 77 7.59 -22.86 -39.99
N HIS A 78 7.47 -22.73 -41.32
CA HIS A 78 6.92 -21.53 -41.94
C HIS A 78 5.43 -21.32 -41.59
N LEU A 79 4.62 -22.38 -41.54
CA LEU A 79 3.23 -22.31 -41.10
C LEU A 79 3.11 -21.88 -39.62
N CYS A 80 3.98 -22.38 -38.74
CA CYS A 80 4.03 -21.96 -37.34
C CYS A 80 4.35 -20.47 -37.20
N SER A 81 5.36 -19.97 -37.92
CA SER A 81 5.70 -18.54 -37.94
C SER A 81 4.53 -17.70 -38.45
N TYR A 82 3.91 -18.12 -39.57
CA TYR A 82 2.76 -17.43 -40.14
C TYR A 82 1.56 -17.34 -39.17
N LEU A 83 1.28 -18.41 -38.42
CA LEU A 83 0.20 -18.41 -37.44
C LEU A 83 0.52 -17.54 -36.21
N GLN A 84 1.79 -17.50 -35.78
CA GLN A 84 2.24 -16.60 -34.71
C GLN A 84 2.11 -15.12 -35.13
N ASP A 85 2.52 -14.78 -36.35
CA ASP A 85 2.37 -13.43 -36.90
C ASP A 85 0.89 -13.03 -37.04
N LEU A 86 0.05 -13.95 -37.51
CA LEU A 86 -1.40 -13.72 -37.63
C LEU A 86 -2.06 -13.53 -36.25
N LYS A 87 -1.63 -14.28 -35.23
CA LYS A 87 -2.07 -14.09 -33.84
C LYS A 87 -1.68 -12.71 -33.31
N LYS A 88 -0.44 -12.28 -33.54
CA LYS A 88 0.05 -10.95 -33.13
C LYS A 88 -0.74 -9.82 -33.81
N ALA A 89 -0.93 -9.91 -35.13
CA ALA A 89 -1.71 -8.94 -35.90
C ALA A 89 -3.19 -8.88 -35.44
N SER A 90 -3.80 -10.02 -35.16
CA SER A 90 -5.17 -10.10 -34.62
C SER A 90 -5.30 -9.46 -33.24
N ALA A 91 -4.34 -9.71 -32.35
CA ALA A 91 -4.31 -9.12 -31.01
C ALA A 91 -4.15 -7.58 -31.06
N GLU A 92 -3.28 -7.08 -31.95
CA GLU A 92 -3.13 -5.63 -32.14
C GLU A 92 -4.38 -4.98 -32.72
N GLU A 93 -5.07 -5.63 -33.64
CA GLU A 93 -6.31 -5.12 -34.22
C GLU A 93 -7.47 -5.13 -33.23
N MET A 94 -7.58 -6.20 -32.42
CA MET A 94 -8.50 -6.25 -31.29
C MET A 94 -8.21 -5.10 -30.31
N ARG A 95 -6.93 -4.86 -30.01
CA ARG A 95 -6.50 -3.75 -29.16
C ARG A 95 -6.91 -2.39 -29.76
N ARG A 96 -6.65 -2.14 -31.05
CA ARG A 96 -7.06 -0.90 -31.74
C ARG A 96 -8.57 -0.73 -31.75
N SER A 97 -9.33 -1.78 -32.04
CA SER A 97 -10.80 -1.76 -32.05
C SER A 97 -11.39 -1.50 -30.66
N VAL A 98 -10.84 -2.12 -29.61
CA VAL A 98 -11.27 -1.86 -28.23
C VAL A 98 -10.95 -0.43 -27.82
N TYR A 99 -9.75 0.09 -28.13
CA TYR A 99 -9.40 1.48 -27.82
C TYR A 99 -10.24 2.50 -28.60
N ALA A 100 -10.51 2.26 -29.88
CA ALA A 100 -11.33 3.14 -30.71
C ALA A 100 -12.79 3.17 -30.24
N ASN A 101 -13.31 2.04 -29.76
CA ASN A 101 -14.68 1.94 -29.26
C ASN A 101 -14.80 2.17 -27.73
N TYR A 102 -13.69 2.40 -27.03
CA TYR A 102 -13.67 2.56 -25.58
C TYR A 102 -14.54 3.72 -25.12
N ALA A 103 -14.51 4.86 -25.82
CA ALA A 103 -15.36 6.01 -25.52
C ALA A 103 -16.86 5.70 -25.71
N SER A 104 -17.21 4.91 -26.74
CA SER A 104 -18.58 4.45 -26.97
C SER A 104 -19.01 3.46 -25.89
N PHE A 105 -18.15 2.53 -25.49
CA PHE A 105 -18.41 1.58 -24.42
C PHE A 105 -18.65 2.29 -23.08
N ILE A 106 -17.77 3.21 -22.69
CA ILE A 106 -17.91 3.99 -21.44
C ILE A 106 -19.21 4.81 -21.45
N ARG A 107 -19.55 5.42 -22.60
CA ARG A 107 -20.80 6.18 -22.75
C ARG A 107 -22.03 5.29 -22.63
N THR A 108 -22.06 4.15 -23.33
CA THR A 108 -23.18 3.21 -23.26
C THR A 108 -23.31 2.58 -21.87
N SER A 109 -22.20 2.24 -21.20
CA SER A 109 -22.23 1.76 -19.82
C SER A 109 -22.76 2.81 -18.84
N LYS A 110 -22.43 4.09 -19.06
CA LYS A 110 -22.99 5.20 -18.28
C LYS A 110 -24.50 5.36 -18.52
N GLU A 111 -24.93 5.34 -19.78
CA GLU A 111 -26.36 5.40 -20.14
C GLU A 111 -27.16 4.21 -19.56
N ILE A 112 -26.59 3.00 -19.52
CA ILE A 112 -27.19 1.83 -18.86
C ILE A 112 -27.31 2.04 -17.35
N SER A 113 -26.27 2.59 -16.71
CA SER A 113 -26.29 2.86 -15.27
C SER A 113 -27.29 3.97 -14.90
N ASP A 114 -27.43 4.99 -15.75
CA ASP A 114 -28.43 6.05 -15.60
C ASP A 114 -29.85 5.45 -15.75
N LEU A 115 -30.07 4.55 -16.73
CA LEU A 115 -31.33 3.80 -16.91
C LEU A 115 -31.67 2.88 -15.72
N GLU A 116 -30.68 2.23 -15.11
CA GLU A 116 -30.88 1.44 -13.88
C GLU A 116 -31.34 2.33 -12.71
N GLY A 117 -30.78 3.55 -12.61
CA GLY A 117 -31.20 4.57 -11.65
C GLY A 117 -32.65 5.02 -11.87
N GLU A 118 -33.05 5.23 -13.12
CA GLU A 118 -34.43 5.56 -13.48
C GLU A 118 -35.41 4.39 -13.16
N LEU A 119 -35.01 3.14 -13.41
CA LEU A 119 -35.81 1.96 -13.09
C LEU A 119 -36.03 1.80 -11.58
N LEU A 120 -34.99 2.07 -10.78
CA LEU A 120 -35.06 2.11 -9.31
C LEU A 120 -36.02 3.21 -8.83
N SER A 121 -36.00 4.38 -9.46
CA SER A 121 -36.93 5.48 -9.18
C SER A 121 -38.38 5.09 -9.46
N ILE A 122 -38.66 4.48 -10.62
CA ILE A 122 -40.00 4.00 -10.99
C ILE A 122 -40.49 2.93 -10.02
N ARG A 123 -39.63 1.99 -9.62
CA ARG A 123 -39.97 0.97 -8.62
C ARG A 123 -40.33 1.59 -7.27
N ASN A 124 -39.57 2.58 -6.81
CA ASN A 124 -39.86 3.27 -5.56
C ASN A 124 -41.19 4.03 -5.65
N LEU A 125 -41.46 4.71 -6.77
CA LEU A 125 -42.72 5.41 -6.99
C LEU A 125 -43.93 4.44 -6.98
N LEU A 126 -43.80 3.29 -7.66
CA LEU A 126 -44.82 2.23 -7.65
C LEU A 126 -45.07 1.65 -6.26
N ASN A 127 -44.00 1.41 -5.48
CA ASN A 127 -44.13 0.96 -4.09
C ASN A 127 -44.83 2.00 -3.21
N THR A 128 -44.54 3.29 -3.42
CA THR A 128 -45.15 4.39 -2.67
C THR A 128 -46.64 4.50 -3.02
N GLN A 129 -47.00 4.39 -4.30
CA GLN A 129 -48.40 4.34 -4.73
C GLN A 129 -49.13 3.10 -4.21
N ALA A 130 -48.48 1.92 -4.19
CA ALA A 130 -49.06 0.72 -3.60
C ALA A 130 -49.34 0.89 -2.10
N ALA A 131 -48.42 1.50 -1.34
CA ALA A 131 -48.62 1.80 0.08
C ALA A 131 -49.78 2.77 0.32
N LEU A 132 -49.95 3.78 -0.53
CA LEU A 132 -51.09 4.71 -0.47
C LEU A 132 -52.43 4.02 -0.82
N ILE A 133 -52.44 3.12 -1.81
CA ILE A 133 -53.62 2.32 -2.17
C ILE A 133 -54.00 1.37 -1.02
N HIS A 134 -53.02 0.77 -0.35
CA HIS A 134 -53.25 -0.05 0.84
C HIS A 134 -53.77 0.78 2.04
N GLY A 135 -53.22 1.97 2.29
CA GLY A 135 -53.71 2.87 3.34
C GLY A 135 -55.13 3.40 3.08
N LEU A 136 -55.50 3.61 1.81
CA LEU A 136 -56.87 4.00 1.42
C LEU A 136 -57.85 2.81 1.45
N SER A 137 -57.36 1.59 1.24
CA SER A 137 -58.13 0.34 1.35
C SER A 137 -58.49 -0.03 2.79
N GLU A 138 -57.72 0.43 3.78
CA GLU A 138 -57.96 0.14 5.21
C GLU A 138 -58.82 1.22 5.92
N GLY A 139 -59.00 2.41 5.30
CA GLY A 139 -59.63 3.57 5.93
C GLY A 139 -61.15 3.72 5.77
N VAL A 140 -61.87 2.73 5.23
CA VAL A 140 -63.32 2.81 4.99
C VAL A 140 -64.08 1.72 5.74
N GLN A 141 -64.20 1.87 7.07
CA GLN A 141 -65.33 1.37 7.85
C GLN A 141 -65.48 2.21 9.12
N ILE A 142 -66.30 3.27 9.07
CA ILE A 142 -66.99 3.78 10.26
C ILE A 142 -68.40 4.08 9.82
N ASP A 143 -69.34 3.27 10.31
CA ASP A 143 -70.76 3.58 10.25
C ASP A 143 -71.42 3.34 11.61
N SER A 144 -72.01 4.44 12.10
CA SER A 144 -73.28 4.55 12.84
C SER A 144 -73.48 4.02 14.28
N LEU A 145 -73.62 5.02 15.17
CA LEU A 145 -74.73 5.32 16.11
C LEU A 145 -75.18 4.27 17.15
N THR A 146 -75.33 4.70 18.42
CA THR A 146 -76.67 4.82 19.08
C THR A 146 -76.65 5.48 20.47
N SER A 147 -77.83 6.02 20.80
CA SER A 147 -78.31 6.87 21.90
C SER A 147 -78.33 6.28 23.32
N GLY A 148 -78.42 7.18 24.33
CA GLY A 148 -78.49 6.92 25.79
C GLY A 148 -79.71 6.12 26.30
N PRO A 149 -79.92 6.00 27.64
CA PRO A 149 -80.63 7.07 28.40
C PRO A 149 -80.26 7.23 29.91
N GLU A 150 -80.99 8.16 30.56
CA GLU A 150 -80.94 8.68 31.95
C GLU A 150 -81.29 7.70 33.10
N GLY A 151 -81.02 8.16 34.34
CA GLY A 151 -81.62 7.70 35.62
C GLY A 151 -80.55 7.31 36.66
N SER A 152 -80.61 7.58 37.96
CA SER A 152 -81.55 8.27 38.86
C SER A 152 -80.83 8.39 40.22
N ALA A 153 -81.27 9.33 41.05
CA ALA A 153 -80.69 9.71 42.34
C ALA A 153 -80.91 8.71 43.50
N GLU A 154 -80.34 9.10 44.66
CA GLU A 154 -80.61 8.70 46.06
C GLU A 154 -79.83 7.48 46.59
N ASP A 155 -79.42 7.39 47.84
CA ASP A 155 -79.06 8.29 48.97
C ASP A 155 -78.61 7.29 50.05
N ASP A 156 -77.55 7.52 50.83
CA ASP A 156 -77.50 7.00 52.21
C ASP A 156 -76.35 7.63 53.01
N ILE A 157 -76.76 8.58 53.84
CA ILE A 157 -75.97 9.29 54.84
C ILE A 157 -75.91 8.42 56.10
N SER A 158 -74.71 8.20 56.65
CA SER A 158 -74.59 7.92 58.08
C SER A 158 -73.64 8.91 58.75
N ASN A 159 -74.24 9.61 59.72
CA ASN A 159 -73.68 10.66 60.56
C ASN A 159 -72.43 10.23 61.33
N VAL A 160 -71.39 11.07 61.33
CA VAL A 160 -70.45 11.19 62.45
C VAL A 160 -70.07 12.67 62.62
N GLU A 161 -70.55 13.22 63.74
CA GLU A 161 -70.11 14.39 64.51
C GLU A 161 -69.09 15.35 63.88
N ASP A 162 -69.48 16.64 63.81
CA ASP A 162 -68.64 17.82 63.60
C ASP A 162 -67.51 17.89 64.63
N GLN A 163 -66.47 17.09 64.43
CA GLN A 163 -65.15 17.33 64.98
C GLN A 163 -64.45 18.26 64.00
N GLU A 164 -64.24 19.52 64.37
CA GLU A 164 -63.55 20.50 63.53
C GLU A 164 -62.25 19.85 62.99
N PRO A 165 -62.11 19.68 61.66
CA PRO A 165 -61.02 18.90 61.12
C PRO A 165 -59.70 19.53 61.58
N SER A 166 -58.80 18.68 62.07
CA SER A 166 -57.45 19.09 62.47
C SER A 166 -56.83 19.93 61.35
N GLU A 167 -55.98 20.91 61.67
CA GLU A 167 -55.31 21.75 60.67
C GLU A 167 -54.65 20.91 59.57
N ILE A 168 -54.19 19.69 59.90
CA ILE A 168 -53.61 18.71 58.99
C ILE A 168 -54.66 18.07 58.05
N GLN A 169 -55.89 17.84 58.50
CA GLN A 169 -57.00 17.33 57.66
C GLN A 169 -57.48 18.39 56.68
N LYS A 170 -57.60 19.66 57.12
CA LYS A 170 -57.92 20.79 56.24
C LYS A 170 -56.84 20.95 55.16
N TRP A 171 -55.57 20.98 55.56
CA TRP A 171 -54.44 21.03 54.64
C TRP A 171 -54.42 19.85 53.64
N SER A 172 -54.73 18.63 54.10
CA SER A 172 -54.82 17.44 53.23
C SER A 172 -55.95 17.52 52.21
N ALA A 173 -57.03 18.25 52.49
CA ALA A 173 -58.14 18.46 51.57
C ALA A 173 -57.81 19.54 50.52
N ASP A 174 -57.09 20.59 50.91
CA ASP A 174 -56.71 21.70 50.02
C ASP A 174 -55.50 21.38 49.12
N PHE A 175 -54.70 20.37 49.49
CA PHE A 175 -53.48 20.00 48.78
C PHE A 175 -53.66 19.70 47.27
N PRO A 176 -54.65 18.90 46.83
CA PRO A 176 -54.86 18.62 45.41
C PRO A 176 -55.16 19.89 44.58
N ASP A 177 -56.02 20.78 45.10
CA ASP A 177 -56.39 22.02 44.42
C ASP A 177 -55.20 22.98 44.31
N MET A 178 -54.39 23.09 45.37
CA MET A 178 -53.15 23.86 45.35
C MET A 178 -52.17 23.32 44.31
N LEU A 179 -52.02 22.00 44.22
CA LEU A 179 -51.14 21.38 43.24
C LEU A 179 -51.60 21.64 41.80
N ASP A 180 -52.90 21.52 41.52
CA ASP A 180 -53.47 21.77 40.19
C ASP A 180 -53.25 23.22 39.74
N VAL A 181 -53.35 24.20 40.66
CA VAL A 181 -53.01 25.60 40.38
C VAL A 181 -51.53 25.76 40.03
N LEU A 182 -50.63 25.17 40.81
CA LEU A 182 -49.18 25.26 40.56
C LEU A 182 -48.81 24.63 39.20
N LEU A 183 -49.44 23.52 38.84
CA LEU A 183 -49.23 22.86 37.55
C LEU A 183 -49.80 23.68 36.38
N ALA A 184 -50.98 24.29 36.55
CA ALA A 184 -51.56 25.18 35.55
C ALA A 184 -50.70 26.42 35.29
N GLU A 185 -50.06 26.96 36.33
CA GLU A 185 -49.10 28.07 36.24
C GLU A 185 -47.70 27.66 35.75
N ARG A 186 -47.46 26.37 35.47
CA ARG A 186 -46.16 25.79 35.10
C ARG A 186 -45.06 26.00 36.16
N ARG A 187 -45.43 26.15 37.43
CA ARG A 187 -44.50 26.32 38.56
C ARG A 187 -44.04 24.96 39.07
N VAL A 188 -43.31 24.24 38.21
CA VAL A 188 -42.93 22.83 38.44
C VAL A 188 -42.11 22.64 39.71
N ASP A 189 -41.14 23.52 40.00
CA ASP A 189 -40.31 23.40 41.21
C ASP A 189 -41.14 23.52 42.49
N GLU A 190 -42.09 24.45 42.51
CA GLU A 190 -42.98 24.66 43.66
C GLU A 190 -43.99 23.52 43.81
N ALA A 191 -44.44 22.95 42.68
CA ALA A 191 -45.26 21.74 42.69
C ALA A 191 -44.49 20.53 43.27
N LEU A 192 -43.20 20.40 42.96
CA LEU A 192 -42.34 19.38 43.54
C LEU A 192 -42.14 19.60 45.04
N ASP A 193 -41.90 20.84 45.47
CA ASP A 193 -41.74 21.17 46.89
C ASP A 193 -43.03 20.90 47.68
N ALA A 194 -44.20 21.18 47.09
CA ALA A 194 -45.50 20.85 47.66
C ALA A 194 -45.73 19.34 47.78
N LEU A 195 -45.30 18.55 46.79
CA LEU A 195 -45.35 17.08 46.83
C LEU A 195 -44.42 16.52 47.92
N ASP A 196 -43.21 17.06 48.03
CA ASP A 196 -42.23 16.66 49.06
C ASP A 196 -42.70 17.06 50.48
N GLU A 197 -43.41 18.18 50.63
CA GLU A 197 -44.09 18.56 51.88
C GLU A 197 -45.24 17.61 52.21
N ALA A 198 -46.08 17.24 51.23
CA ALA A 198 -47.17 16.29 51.45
C ALA A 198 -46.70 14.92 51.92
N GLU A 199 -45.58 14.45 51.39
CA GLU A 199 -44.97 13.20 51.79
C GLU A 199 -44.39 13.27 53.21
N ARG A 200 -43.78 14.42 53.59
CA ARG A 200 -43.34 14.71 54.96
C ARG A 200 -44.50 14.78 55.93
N VAL A 201 -45.56 15.50 55.60
CA VAL A 201 -46.79 15.60 56.41
C VAL A 201 -47.41 14.21 56.61
N ALA A 202 -47.50 13.38 55.57
CA ALA A 202 -48.01 12.01 55.68
C ALA A 202 -47.13 11.11 56.57
N ALA A 203 -45.81 11.29 56.55
CA ALA A 203 -44.89 10.56 57.42
C ALA A 203 -44.99 11.01 58.89
N ASP A 204 -45.06 12.32 59.12
CA ASP A 204 -45.21 12.94 60.44
C ASP A 204 -46.55 12.61 61.07
N ALA A 205 -47.63 12.63 60.29
CA ALA A 205 -48.96 12.28 60.77
C ALA A 205 -49.07 10.82 61.21
N LYS A 206 -48.37 9.92 60.50
CA LYS A 206 -48.24 8.51 60.91
C LYS A 206 -47.46 8.36 62.23
N ARG A 207 -46.38 9.13 62.41
CA ARG A 207 -45.51 9.06 63.59
C ARG A 207 -46.16 9.66 64.83
N LYS A 208 -46.87 10.77 64.67
CA LYS A 208 -47.55 11.52 65.75
C LYS A 208 -48.98 11.04 66.00
N GLN A 209 -49.48 10.08 65.21
CA GLN A 209 -50.86 9.57 65.25
C GLN A 209 -51.93 10.68 65.15
N THR A 210 -51.65 11.73 64.38
CA THR A 210 -52.58 12.87 64.19
C THR A 210 -53.62 12.63 63.09
N LEU A 211 -53.46 11.57 62.30
CA LEU A 211 -54.43 11.08 61.31
C LEU A 211 -54.68 9.58 61.52
N THR A 212 -55.86 9.09 61.14
CA THR A 212 -56.14 7.66 61.12
C THR A 212 -55.30 6.93 60.08
N ALA A 213 -55.10 5.62 60.26
CA ALA A 213 -54.33 4.80 59.31
C ALA A 213 -54.94 4.81 57.89
N ALA A 214 -56.27 4.96 57.78
CA ALA A 214 -56.98 5.06 56.51
C ALA A 214 -56.70 6.40 55.80
N GLU A 215 -56.73 7.51 56.55
CA GLU A 215 -56.44 8.86 56.03
C GLU A 215 -54.98 8.99 55.59
N VAL A 216 -54.02 8.49 56.39
CA VAL A 216 -52.60 8.46 56.00
C VAL A 216 -52.40 7.66 54.71
N SER A 217 -53.11 6.54 54.56
CA SER A 217 -53.03 5.70 53.35
C SER A 217 -53.69 6.35 52.14
N ALA A 218 -54.78 7.12 52.34
CA ALA A 218 -55.45 7.88 51.30
C ALA A 218 -54.56 9.05 50.81
N LEU A 219 -53.97 9.82 51.73
CA LEU A 219 -53.04 10.90 51.40
C LEU A 219 -51.81 10.37 50.65
N ARG A 220 -51.22 9.24 51.09
CA ARG A 220 -50.10 8.61 50.38
C ARG A 220 -50.47 8.15 48.97
N ARG A 221 -51.67 7.60 48.77
CA ARG A 221 -52.17 7.26 47.42
C ARG A 221 -52.33 8.51 46.56
N SER A 222 -52.97 9.55 47.09
CA SER A 222 -53.14 10.82 46.37
C SER A 222 -51.79 11.45 45.97
N VAL A 223 -50.81 11.48 46.88
CA VAL A 223 -49.45 11.95 46.57
C VAL A 223 -48.81 11.08 45.48
N SER A 224 -48.91 9.75 45.58
CA SER A 224 -48.36 8.83 44.58
C SER A 224 -49.00 9.03 43.19
N ASP A 225 -50.33 9.15 43.12
CA ASP A 225 -51.07 9.35 41.87
C ASP A 225 -50.70 10.69 41.22
N ASN A 226 -50.56 11.74 42.03
CA ASN A 226 -50.16 13.06 41.55
C ASN A 226 -48.68 13.11 41.12
N ARG A 227 -47.77 12.43 41.83
CA ARG A 227 -46.37 12.28 41.38
C ARG A 227 -46.30 11.58 40.03
N GLN A 228 -47.08 10.51 39.84
CA GLN A 228 -47.15 9.80 38.56
C GLN A 228 -47.72 10.68 37.44
N ARG A 229 -48.83 11.39 37.71
CA ARG A 229 -49.44 12.32 36.75
C ARG A 229 -48.46 13.42 36.32
N LEU A 230 -47.74 14.02 37.26
CA LEU A 230 -46.72 15.03 36.95
C LEU A 230 -45.56 14.43 36.15
N ALA A 231 -45.10 13.23 36.50
CA ALA A 231 -44.06 12.54 35.74
C ALA A 231 -44.49 12.28 34.28
N ASP A 232 -45.72 11.84 34.05
CA ASP A 232 -46.22 11.59 32.69
C ASP A 232 -46.34 12.89 31.88
N GLN A 233 -46.82 13.99 32.49
CA GLN A 233 -46.86 15.31 31.84
C GLN A 233 -45.47 15.85 31.48
N LEU A 234 -44.49 15.70 32.38
CA LEU A 234 -43.11 16.11 32.13
C LEU A 234 -42.46 15.25 31.03
N ALA A 235 -42.73 13.94 31.03
CA ALA A 235 -42.25 13.03 30.00
C ALA A 235 -42.81 13.37 28.62
N GLU A 236 -44.10 13.71 28.53
CA GLU A 236 -44.74 14.13 27.29
C GLU A 236 -44.17 15.46 26.79
N ALA A 237 -43.98 16.44 27.68
CA ALA A 237 -43.36 17.73 27.33
C ALA A 237 -41.91 17.56 26.84
N ALA A 238 -41.13 16.66 27.46
CA ALA A 238 -39.76 16.37 27.04
C ALA A 238 -39.66 15.74 25.64
N CYS A 239 -40.71 15.04 25.18
CA CYS A 239 -40.76 14.41 23.85
C CYS A 239 -41.10 15.38 22.70
N GLN A 240 -41.48 16.62 22.98
CA GLN A 240 -41.91 17.56 21.93
C GLN A 240 -40.71 18.10 21.13
N SER A 241 -40.85 18.19 19.81
CA SER A 241 -39.78 18.66 18.91
C SER A 241 -39.39 20.13 19.11
N SER A 242 -40.27 20.93 19.72
CA SER A 242 -40.01 22.33 20.07
C SER A 242 -39.24 22.51 21.38
N THR A 243 -39.08 21.46 22.17
CA THR A 243 -38.48 21.52 23.51
C THR A 243 -37.01 21.89 23.42
N ARG A 244 -36.64 22.98 24.09
CA ARG A 244 -35.25 23.46 24.08
C ARG A 244 -34.40 22.68 25.08
N GLY A 245 -33.07 22.69 24.91
CA GLY A 245 -32.17 21.96 25.80
C GLY A 245 -32.28 22.34 27.29
N ILE A 246 -32.62 23.60 27.59
CA ILE A 246 -32.84 24.05 28.98
C ILE A 246 -34.11 23.42 29.56
N GLU A 247 -35.19 23.40 28.78
CA GLU A 247 -36.49 22.81 29.19
C GLU A 247 -36.37 21.29 29.34
N LEU A 248 -35.64 20.63 28.45
CA LEU A 248 -35.34 19.20 28.53
C LEU A 248 -34.58 18.86 29.82
N ARG A 249 -33.54 19.63 30.18
CA ARG A 249 -32.79 19.43 31.43
C ARG A 249 -33.63 19.69 32.66
N ALA A 250 -34.48 20.72 32.64
CA ALA A 250 -35.40 21.00 33.74
C ALA A 250 -36.42 19.86 33.93
N ALA A 251 -37.01 19.36 32.85
CA ALA A 251 -37.93 18.23 32.88
C ALA A 251 -37.24 16.95 33.38
N ALA A 252 -36.02 16.65 32.91
CA ALA A 252 -35.25 15.49 33.37
C ALA A 252 -34.86 15.60 34.87
N SER A 253 -34.50 16.79 35.34
CA SER A 253 -34.21 17.05 36.76
C SER A 253 -35.44 16.88 37.63
N ALA A 254 -36.59 17.38 37.17
CA ALA A 254 -37.88 17.21 37.84
C ALA A 254 -38.30 15.72 37.90
N LEU A 255 -38.16 14.98 36.80
CA LEU A 255 -38.41 13.53 36.77
C LEU A 255 -37.48 12.75 37.71
N LYS A 256 -36.19 13.13 37.77
CA LYS A 256 -35.24 12.55 38.72
C LYS A 256 -35.68 12.82 40.18
N ARG A 257 -36.07 14.06 40.51
CA ARG A 257 -36.63 14.43 41.83
C ARG A 257 -37.90 13.64 42.16
N LEU A 258 -38.72 13.33 41.15
CA LEU A 258 -39.92 12.50 41.31
C LEU A 258 -39.62 11.04 41.64
N GLY A 259 -38.39 10.57 41.41
CA GLY A 259 -37.95 9.20 41.62
C GLY A 259 -37.90 8.35 40.34
N ASP A 260 -38.19 8.94 39.17
CA ASP A 260 -38.17 8.26 37.87
C ASP A 260 -36.93 8.65 37.04
N GLY A 261 -35.75 8.49 37.66
CA GLY A 261 -34.47 8.75 37.02
C GLY A 261 -34.21 7.92 35.74
N PRO A 262 -34.55 6.61 35.67
CA PRO A 262 -34.38 5.82 34.45
C PRO A 262 -35.18 6.34 33.25
N ARG A 263 -36.45 6.75 33.47
CA ARG A 263 -37.26 7.36 32.41
C ARG A 263 -36.69 8.72 32.01
N ALA A 264 -36.29 9.54 32.98
CA ALA A 264 -35.65 10.83 32.73
C ALA A 264 -34.39 10.69 31.85
N HIS A 265 -33.52 9.74 32.17
CA HIS A 265 -32.28 9.50 31.44
C HIS A 265 -32.57 8.99 30.01
N SER A 266 -33.49 8.04 29.88
CA SER A 266 -33.92 7.50 28.58
C SER A 266 -34.50 8.60 27.67
N LEU A 267 -35.34 9.50 28.23
CA LEU A 267 -35.92 10.62 27.51
C LEU A 267 -34.84 11.60 27.03
N LEU A 268 -33.91 11.97 27.91
CA LEU A 268 -32.79 12.85 27.58
C LEU A 268 -31.96 12.30 26.41
N LEU A 269 -31.59 11.01 26.45
CA LEU A 269 -30.87 10.36 25.36
C LEU A 269 -31.70 10.27 24.07
N SER A 270 -33.01 10.00 24.18
CA SER A 270 -33.90 9.93 23.02
C SER A 270 -34.06 11.29 22.33
N ALA A 271 -34.12 12.39 23.08
CA ALA A 271 -34.21 13.73 22.53
C ALA A 271 -32.91 14.13 21.81
N HIS A 272 -31.75 13.76 22.36
CA HIS A 272 -30.47 13.94 21.65
C HIS A 272 -30.37 13.09 20.38
N ASP A 273 -30.88 11.86 20.39
CA ASP A 273 -30.95 10.99 19.22
C ASP A 273 -31.82 11.59 18.12
N GLN A 274 -33.02 12.07 18.45
CA GLN A 274 -33.91 12.75 17.51
C GLN A 274 -33.25 13.99 16.90
N ARG A 275 -32.59 14.82 17.72
CA ARG A 275 -31.86 16.00 17.24
C ARG A 275 -30.73 15.62 16.29
N LEU A 276 -30.01 14.53 16.58
CA LEU A 276 -28.97 14.02 15.71
C LEU A 276 -29.55 13.57 14.36
N GLN A 277 -30.66 12.81 14.38
CA GLN A 277 -31.33 12.34 13.16
C GLN A 277 -31.77 13.52 12.29
N CYS A 278 -32.36 14.58 12.87
CA CYS A 278 -32.72 15.80 12.13
C CYS A 278 -31.50 16.49 11.52
N ASN A 279 -30.41 16.66 12.30
CA ASN A 279 -29.19 17.31 11.80
C ASN A 279 -28.55 16.51 10.65
N MET A 280 -28.57 15.17 10.72
CA MET A 280 -27.99 14.30 9.70
C MET A 280 -28.72 14.39 8.36
N GLN A 281 -30.02 14.71 8.33
CA GLN A 281 -30.77 14.90 7.07
C GLN A 281 -30.22 16.04 6.21
N THR A 282 -29.52 17.00 6.81
CA THR A 282 -28.95 18.16 6.10
C THR A 282 -27.57 17.89 5.48
N ILE A 283 -26.93 16.76 5.84
CA ILE A 283 -25.57 16.44 5.40
C ILE A 283 -25.62 15.35 4.32
N HIS A 284 -25.34 15.75 3.09
CA HIS A 284 -25.28 14.83 1.96
C HIS A 284 -23.84 14.58 1.49
N PRO A 285 -23.50 13.36 1.05
CA PRO A 285 -22.23 13.09 0.39
C PRO A 285 -22.13 13.90 -0.92
N SER A 286 -21.16 14.80 -1.01
CA SER A 286 -20.83 15.52 -2.23
C SER A 286 -19.98 14.65 -3.17
N SER A 287 -20.33 14.61 -4.46
CA SER A 287 -19.59 13.84 -5.48
C SER A 287 -18.23 14.44 -5.88
N THR A 288 -17.95 15.70 -5.50
CA THR A 288 -16.82 16.48 -6.01
C THR A 288 -15.65 16.62 -5.04
N SER A 289 -15.84 16.33 -3.75
CA SER A 289 -14.79 16.46 -2.72
C SER A 289 -14.29 15.07 -2.30
N TYR A 290 -12.97 14.90 -2.16
CA TYR A 290 -12.32 13.70 -1.64
C TYR A 290 -12.69 13.40 -0.17
N GLY A 291 -13.95 13.12 0.15
CA GLY A 291 -14.47 12.56 1.40
C GLY A 291 -14.27 13.34 2.72
N GLY A 292 -13.24 14.17 2.85
CA GLY A 292 -12.84 14.84 4.09
C GLY A 292 -13.85 15.87 4.54
N ALA A 293 -14.41 16.68 3.62
CA ALA A 293 -15.43 17.66 3.96
C ALA A 293 -16.71 17.01 4.51
N TYR A 294 -17.17 15.92 3.88
CA TYR A 294 -18.30 15.13 4.36
C TYR A 294 -18.00 14.52 5.74
N THR A 295 -16.82 13.93 5.91
CA THR A 295 -16.39 13.35 7.19
C THR A 295 -16.32 14.40 8.30
N ALA A 296 -15.78 15.58 8.03
CA ALA A 296 -15.70 16.68 8.98
C ALA A 296 -17.09 17.20 9.38
N ALA A 297 -17.98 17.45 8.42
CA ALA A 297 -19.34 17.90 8.70
C ALA A 297 -20.10 16.88 9.55
N LEU A 298 -20.02 15.59 9.18
CA LEU A 298 -20.69 14.52 9.90
C LEU A 298 -20.10 14.33 11.31
N ALA A 299 -18.77 14.37 11.44
CA ALA A 299 -18.09 14.25 12.73
C ALA A 299 -18.45 15.42 13.65
N GLN A 300 -18.45 16.65 13.13
CA GLN A 300 -18.85 17.81 13.91
C GLN A 300 -20.27 17.66 14.47
N GLN A 301 -21.23 17.17 13.69
CA GLN A 301 -22.60 16.97 14.18
C GLN A 301 -22.70 15.85 15.22
N VAL A 302 -22.19 14.65 14.90
CA VAL A 302 -22.31 13.48 15.78
C VAL A 302 -21.60 13.73 17.11
N PHE A 303 -20.34 14.17 17.07
CA PHE A 303 -19.53 14.32 18.27
C PHE A 303 -19.96 15.51 19.14
N SER A 304 -20.49 16.59 18.54
CA SER A 304 -21.02 17.71 19.34
C SER A 304 -22.32 17.33 20.07
N VAL A 305 -23.21 16.56 19.44
CA VAL A 305 -24.42 16.06 20.12
C VAL A 305 -24.08 15.11 21.25
N ILE A 306 -23.10 14.21 21.05
CA ILE A 306 -22.60 13.32 22.12
C ILE A 306 -21.99 14.14 23.26
N ALA A 307 -21.16 15.13 22.95
CA ALA A 307 -20.54 16.00 23.95
C ALA A 307 -21.60 16.78 24.76
N GLN A 308 -22.68 17.19 24.12
CA GLN A 308 -23.80 17.86 24.78
C GLN A 308 -24.57 16.88 25.68
N ALA A 309 -24.89 15.68 25.19
CA ALA A 309 -25.56 14.65 25.99
C ALA A 309 -24.76 14.26 27.23
N LEU A 310 -23.43 14.19 27.11
CA LEU A 310 -22.54 13.97 28.23
C LEU A 310 -22.61 15.10 29.27
N SER A 311 -22.62 16.35 28.81
CA SER A 311 -22.70 17.52 29.71
C SER A 311 -24.07 17.57 30.41
N ASP A 312 -25.15 17.39 29.64
CA ASP A 312 -26.52 17.43 30.15
C ASP A 312 -26.79 16.25 31.12
N SER A 313 -26.20 15.07 30.86
CA SER A 313 -26.32 13.92 31.76
C SER A 313 -25.58 14.15 33.09
N VAL A 314 -24.35 14.69 33.06
CA VAL A 314 -23.61 15.03 34.28
C VAL A 314 -24.35 16.11 35.09
N ASP A 315 -24.90 17.13 34.42
CA ASP A 315 -25.65 18.20 35.09
C ASP A 315 -26.91 17.70 35.82
N VAL A 316 -27.60 16.70 35.28
CA VAL A 316 -28.86 16.18 35.84
C VAL A 316 -28.63 14.99 36.79
N PHE A 317 -27.77 14.06 36.40
CA PHE A 317 -27.60 12.76 37.06
C PHE A 317 -26.34 12.68 37.94
N GLY A 318 -25.34 13.55 37.76
CA GLY A 318 -24.07 13.48 38.48
C GLY A 318 -23.27 12.21 38.15
N ASP A 319 -22.41 11.77 39.07
CA ASP A 319 -21.51 10.62 38.88
C ASP A 319 -22.18 9.26 39.19
N GLU A 320 -23.47 9.10 38.87
CA GLU A 320 -24.20 7.86 39.10
C GLU A 320 -23.83 6.79 38.05
N SER A 321 -23.24 5.68 38.49
CA SER A 321 -22.66 4.65 37.61
C SER A 321 -23.65 3.98 36.64
N CYS A 322 -24.94 3.88 36.99
CA CYS A 322 -25.96 3.27 36.14
C CYS A 322 -26.20 4.11 34.87
N TYR A 323 -26.43 5.42 35.04
CA TYR A 323 -26.66 6.34 33.93
C TYR A 323 -25.41 6.56 33.08
N ALA A 324 -24.23 6.60 33.70
CA ALA A 324 -22.96 6.67 32.98
C ALA A 324 -22.77 5.48 32.01
N SER A 325 -23.09 4.26 32.43
CA SER A 325 -22.97 3.05 31.58
C SER A 325 -23.93 3.08 30.38
N GLU A 326 -25.18 3.48 30.61
CA GLU A 326 -26.18 3.64 29.55
C GLU A 326 -25.76 4.73 28.54
N LEU A 327 -25.25 5.87 29.02
CA LEU A 327 -24.74 6.95 28.19
C LEU A 327 -23.56 6.50 27.34
N VAL A 328 -22.59 5.77 27.91
CA VAL A 328 -21.46 5.20 27.16
C VAL A 328 -21.94 4.25 26.07
N THR A 329 -22.94 3.43 26.38
CA THR A 329 -23.55 2.49 25.41
C THR A 329 -24.24 3.25 24.27
N TRP A 330 -25.02 4.27 24.58
CA TRP A 330 -25.66 5.13 23.59
C TRP A 330 -24.61 5.86 22.72
N ALA A 331 -23.61 6.49 23.32
CA ALA A 331 -22.56 7.20 22.60
C ALA A 331 -21.77 6.26 21.67
N THR A 332 -21.45 5.04 22.15
CA THR A 332 -20.81 4.00 21.35
C THR A 332 -21.64 3.63 20.13
N LYS A 333 -22.98 3.51 20.28
CA LYS A 333 -23.90 3.25 19.16
C LYS A 333 -23.88 4.39 18.15
N GLN A 334 -23.86 5.65 18.59
CA GLN A 334 -23.80 6.81 17.69
C GLN A 334 -22.47 6.88 16.92
N VAL A 335 -21.35 6.67 17.61
CA VAL A 335 -20.02 6.63 17.00
C VAL A 335 -19.91 5.46 16.00
N MET A 336 -20.52 4.32 16.31
CA MET A 336 -20.57 3.18 15.39
C MET A 336 -21.38 3.50 14.13
N SER A 337 -22.56 4.12 14.26
CA SER A 337 -23.37 4.56 13.12
C SER A 337 -22.61 5.56 12.24
N PHE A 338 -21.93 6.53 12.86
CA PHE A 338 -21.02 7.45 12.18
C PHE A 338 -19.93 6.71 11.39
N ALA A 339 -19.23 5.77 12.04
CA ALA A 339 -18.17 5.00 11.42
C ALA A 339 -18.67 4.22 10.20
N LEU A 340 -19.85 3.61 10.28
CA LEU A 340 -20.44 2.88 9.17
C LEU A 340 -20.78 3.80 7.98
N LEU A 341 -21.25 5.02 8.24
CA LEU A 341 -21.52 6.00 7.18
C LEU A 341 -20.24 6.47 6.50
N VAL A 342 -19.22 6.85 7.26
CA VAL A 342 -17.90 7.26 6.72
C VAL A 342 -17.28 6.10 5.94
N LYS A 343 -17.37 4.87 6.46
CA LYS A 343 -16.91 3.68 5.75
C LYS A 343 -17.61 3.53 4.40
N ARG A 344 -18.95 3.58 4.39
CA ARG A 344 -19.76 3.38 3.19
C ARG A 344 -19.53 4.46 2.13
N HIS A 345 -19.51 5.72 2.54
CA HIS A 345 -19.54 6.86 1.62
C HIS A 345 -18.15 7.38 1.25
N VAL A 346 -17.12 7.06 2.02
CA VAL A 346 -15.76 7.58 1.80
C VAL A 346 -14.74 6.46 1.72
N LEU A 347 -14.56 5.69 2.80
CA LEU A 347 -13.41 4.78 2.89
C LEU A 347 -13.46 3.63 1.89
N SER A 348 -14.64 3.06 1.60
CA SER A 348 -14.76 1.99 0.60
C SER A 348 -14.36 2.46 -0.81
N SER A 349 -14.74 3.69 -1.20
CA SER A 349 -14.35 4.27 -2.48
C SER A 349 -12.87 4.63 -2.51
N CYS A 350 -12.35 5.22 -1.42
CA CYS A 350 -10.92 5.50 -1.29
C CYS A 350 -10.08 4.22 -1.36
N ALA A 351 -10.50 3.15 -0.69
CA ALA A 351 -9.82 1.87 -0.72
C ALA A 351 -9.79 1.26 -2.13
N ALA A 352 -10.93 1.24 -2.82
CA ALA A 352 -11.02 0.73 -4.19
C ALA A 352 -10.16 1.53 -5.19
N ALA A 353 -10.07 2.85 -5.02
CA ALA A 353 -9.22 3.71 -5.86
C ALA A 353 -7.76 3.77 -5.38
N GLY A 354 -7.41 3.13 -4.26
CA GLY A 354 -6.12 3.23 -3.56
C GLY A 354 -5.78 4.63 -3.01
N GLY A 355 -6.79 5.47 -2.77
CA GLY A 355 -6.69 6.82 -2.22
C GLY A 355 -6.34 6.83 -0.73
N LEU A 356 -5.13 6.38 -0.39
CA LEU A 356 -4.66 6.27 0.99
C LEU A 356 -4.64 7.60 1.72
N ARG A 357 -4.17 8.69 1.08
CA ARG A 357 -4.20 10.05 1.64
C ARG A 357 -5.59 10.49 2.09
N ALA A 358 -6.58 10.38 1.21
CA ALA A 358 -7.96 10.78 1.51
C ALA A 358 -8.55 9.93 2.65
N ALA A 359 -8.26 8.62 2.67
CA ALA A 359 -8.66 7.75 3.76
C ALA A 359 -7.98 8.16 5.09
N ALA A 360 -6.69 8.51 5.03
CA ALA A 360 -5.92 8.94 6.20
C ALA A 360 -6.45 10.25 6.80
N GLU A 361 -6.75 11.23 5.96
CA GLU A 361 -7.37 12.50 6.37
C GLU A 361 -8.71 12.26 7.09
N CYS A 362 -9.56 11.37 6.57
CA CYS A 362 -10.85 11.06 7.19
C CYS A 362 -10.71 10.41 8.57
N VAL A 363 -9.73 9.53 8.72
CA VAL A 363 -9.40 8.90 10.01
C VAL A 363 -8.88 9.96 10.98
N GLN A 364 -7.97 10.84 10.55
CA GLN A 364 -7.44 11.92 11.39
C GLN A 364 -8.53 12.86 11.88
N ILE A 365 -9.43 13.30 11.01
CA ILE A 365 -10.58 14.13 11.38
C ILE A 365 -11.39 13.43 12.48
N SER A 366 -11.71 12.15 12.27
CA SER A 366 -12.54 11.39 13.21
C SER A 366 -11.83 11.18 14.56
N LEU A 367 -10.53 10.87 14.55
CA LEU A 367 -9.71 10.73 15.77
C LEU A 367 -9.53 12.07 16.50
N GLY A 368 -9.42 13.17 15.77
CA GLY A 368 -9.42 14.52 16.36
C GLY A 368 -10.68 14.75 17.19
N HIS A 369 -11.85 14.40 16.67
CA HIS A 369 -13.10 14.49 17.42
C HIS A 369 -13.18 13.50 18.60
N CYS A 370 -12.63 12.29 18.48
CA CYS A 370 -12.51 11.37 19.62
C CYS A 370 -11.66 11.97 20.75
N SER A 371 -10.54 12.61 20.43
CA SER A 371 -9.66 13.21 21.44
C SER A 371 -10.36 14.31 22.26
N LEU A 372 -11.28 15.06 21.62
CA LEU A 372 -12.09 16.06 22.30
C LEU A 372 -13.10 15.45 23.28
N LEU A 373 -13.66 14.28 22.97
CA LEU A 373 -14.54 13.54 23.87
C LEU A 373 -13.75 12.86 25.00
N GLU A 374 -12.55 12.35 24.69
CA GLU A 374 -11.65 11.75 25.68
C GLU A 374 -11.24 12.78 26.76
N ALA A 375 -11.03 14.04 26.38
CA ALA A 375 -10.80 15.14 27.32
C ALA A 375 -11.99 15.40 28.27
N ARG A 376 -13.19 14.93 27.92
CA ARG A 376 -14.40 14.97 28.77
C ARG A 376 -14.70 13.64 29.47
N GLY A 377 -13.78 12.68 29.43
CA GLY A 377 -13.91 11.39 30.11
C GLY A 377 -14.57 10.27 29.28
N LEU A 378 -14.83 10.47 27.98
CA LEU A 378 -15.46 9.48 27.12
C LEU A 378 -14.52 8.98 26.02
N SER A 379 -13.97 7.77 26.18
CA SER A 379 -13.08 7.13 25.21
C SER A 379 -13.81 6.23 24.23
N VAL A 380 -13.85 6.64 22.95
CA VAL A 380 -14.56 5.93 21.85
C VAL A 380 -13.69 5.66 20.62
N SER A 381 -12.42 6.04 20.64
CA SER A 381 -11.47 5.88 19.52
C SER A 381 -11.36 4.43 19.03
N SER A 382 -11.37 3.46 19.94
CA SER A 382 -11.30 2.03 19.62
C SER A 382 -12.43 1.53 18.71
N VAL A 383 -13.62 2.12 18.84
CA VAL A 383 -14.81 1.79 18.01
C VAL A 383 -14.56 2.17 16.56
N LEU A 384 -14.03 3.38 16.32
CA LEU A 384 -13.70 3.86 14.98
C LEU A 384 -12.59 3.02 14.35
N LEU A 385 -11.50 2.81 15.08
CA LEU A 385 -10.33 2.08 14.59
C LEU A 385 -10.71 0.67 14.15
N LYS A 386 -11.55 -0.02 14.93
CA LYS A 386 -12.06 -1.36 14.59
C LYS A 386 -12.82 -1.38 13.26
N GLN A 387 -13.60 -0.34 12.96
CA GLN A 387 -14.41 -0.28 11.73
C GLN A 387 -13.62 0.17 10.51
N PHE A 388 -12.66 1.08 10.69
CA PHE A 388 -11.87 1.67 9.60
C PHE A 388 -10.68 0.80 9.18
N LYS A 389 -10.08 0.04 10.10
CA LYS A 389 -8.86 -0.75 9.84
C LYS A 389 -8.93 -1.61 8.56
N PRO A 390 -9.98 -2.41 8.29
CA PRO A 390 -10.02 -3.24 7.08
C PRO A 390 -9.99 -2.43 5.78
N SER A 391 -10.67 -1.28 5.74
CA SER A 391 -10.68 -0.40 4.57
C SER A 391 -9.33 0.29 4.38
N LEU A 392 -8.61 0.58 5.47
CA LEU A 392 -7.28 1.17 5.41
C LEU A 392 -6.22 0.16 4.96
N GLU A 393 -6.29 -1.08 5.44
CA GLU A 393 -5.44 -2.18 4.97
C GLU A 393 -5.64 -2.40 3.46
N GLN A 394 -6.90 -2.43 3.00
CA GLN A 394 -7.20 -2.50 1.58
C GLN A 394 -6.65 -1.31 0.79
N ALA A 395 -6.77 -0.08 1.31
CA ALA A 395 -6.23 1.12 0.66
C ALA A 395 -4.69 1.10 0.62
N LEU A 396 -4.04 0.58 1.66
CA LEU A 396 -2.59 0.40 1.76
C LEU A 396 -2.12 -0.57 0.68
N ASP A 397 -2.73 -1.75 0.60
CA ASP A 397 -2.39 -2.79 -0.38
C ASP A 397 -2.61 -2.32 -1.81
N ALA A 398 -3.72 -1.62 -2.08
CA ALA A 398 -4.00 -1.03 -3.39
C ALA A 398 -2.97 0.04 -3.77
N ASN A 399 -2.49 0.82 -2.80
CA ASN A 399 -1.45 1.82 -3.04
C ASN A 399 -0.10 1.13 -3.36
N LEU A 400 0.30 0.12 -2.59
CA LEU A 400 1.51 -0.68 -2.82
C LEU A 400 1.49 -1.33 -4.22
N ARG A 401 0.37 -1.95 -4.61
CA ARG A 401 0.18 -2.51 -5.96
C ARG A 401 0.34 -1.44 -7.04
N ARG A 402 -0.21 -0.24 -6.83
CA ARG A 402 -0.03 0.88 -7.77
C ARG A 402 1.43 1.31 -7.91
N ILE A 403 2.19 1.32 -6.81
CA ILE A 403 3.64 1.59 -6.86
C ILE A 403 4.33 0.54 -7.73
N GLU A 404 4.04 -0.74 -7.49
CA GLU A 404 4.62 -1.85 -8.25
C GLU A 404 4.27 -1.78 -9.75
N GLU A 405 3.00 -1.58 -10.09
CA GLU A 405 2.53 -1.49 -11.48
C GLU A 405 3.10 -0.25 -12.20
N SER A 406 3.09 0.91 -11.53
CA SER A 406 3.63 2.15 -12.12
C SER A 406 5.13 2.07 -12.36
N THR A 407 5.87 1.38 -11.49
CA THR A 407 7.33 1.27 -11.60
C THR A 407 7.73 0.22 -12.63
N ALA A 408 6.98 -0.89 -12.71
CA ALA A 408 7.13 -1.88 -13.79
C ALA A 408 6.86 -1.27 -15.18
N ALA A 409 5.78 -0.48 -15.32
CA ALA A 409 5.47 0.18 -16.58
C ALA A 409 6.57 1.17 -17.03
N LEU A 410 7.20 1.87 -16.08
CA LEU A 410 8.33 2.75 -16.39
C LEU A 410 9.61 1.97 -16.68
N ALA A 411 9.87 0.87 -15.97
CA ALA A 411 11.00 -0.02 -16.24
C ALA A 411 10.94 -0.59 -17.67
N ALA A 412 9.75 -0.90 -18.18
CA ALA A 412 9.53 -1.35 -19.56
C ALA A 412 9.99 -0.34 -20.62
N ALA A 413 9.97 0.96 -20.30
CA ALA A 413 10.36 2.05 -21.18
C ALA A 413 11.65 2.75 -20.76
N ASP A 414 12.33 2.26 -19.71
CA ASP A 414 13.50 2.91 -19.13
C ASP A 414 14.71 2.79 -20.08
N ASN A 415 15.54 3.82 -20.13
CA ASN A 415 16.80 3.79 -20.89
C ASN A 415 18.01 3.49 -20.01
N TRP A 416 17.78 3.32 -18.70
CA TRP A 416 18.78 3.02 -17.68
C TRP A 416 19.87 4.08 -17.55
N ILE A 417 19.57 5.33 -17.92
CA ILE A 417 20.48 6.46 -17.77
C ILE A 417 20.23 7.13 -16.42
N LEU A 418 21.29 7.25 -15.60
CA LEU A 418 21.20 7.92 -14.31
C LEU A 418 21.18 9.44 -14.49
N THR A 419 20.06 10.06 -14.13
CA THR A 419 19.86 11.51 -14.25
C THR A 419 19.47 12.12 -12.91
N TYR A 420 19.69 13.42 -12.74
CA TYR A 420 19.08 14.15 -11.63
C TYR A 420 17.57 14.23 -11.83
N PRO A 421 16.78 14.31 -10.75
CA PRO A 421 15.34 14.44 -10.89
C PRO A 421 14.99 15.74 -11.65
N SER A 422 14.19 15.61 -12.71
CA SER A 422 13.68 16.77 -13.45
C SER A 422 12.87 17.67 -12.51
N THR A 423 13.27 18.93 -12.39
CA THR A 423 12.54 19.97 -11.66
C THR A 423 11.17 20.24 -12.32
N GLY A 424 10.16 19.46 -11.93
CA GLY A 424 8.74 19.63 -12.26
C GLY A 424 8.00 18.32 -11.93
N ILE A 425 6.94 18.23 -11.12
CA ILE A 425 5.85 19.16 -10.77
C ILE A 425 5.52 18.92 -9.28
N ARG A 426 6.17 19.66 -8.36
CA ARG A 426 5.67 19.99 -7.00
C ARG A 426 6.70 20.89 -6.29
N PRO A 427 6.45 22.21 -6.19
CA PRO A 427 7.20 23.07 -5.29
C PRO A 427 6.52 23.08 -3.93
N LEU A 428 6.84 22.11 -3.06
CA LEU A 428 6.48 22.21 -1.63
C LEU A 428 7.63 21.82 -0.71
N ALA A 429 8.81 22.33 -1.00
CA ALA A 429 9.80 22.66 0.00
C ALA A 429 10.72 23.72 -0.62
N ARG A 430 10.92 24.85 0.07
CA ARG A 430 11.99 25.79 -0.27
C ARG A 430 13.32 25.06 -0.04
N LEU A 431 13.82 24.34 -1.04
CA LEU A 431 15.14 23.74 -1.01
C LEU A 431 16.15 24.86 -1.29
N SER A 432 17.04 25.11 -0.34
CA SER A 432 18.21 25.98 -0.53
C SER A 432 19.11 25.44 -1.64
N ALA A 433 19.80 26.32 -2.37
CA ALA A 433 20.73 25.95 -3.44
C ALA A 433 21.79 24.90 -3.02
N ALA A 434 22.15 24.85 -1.74
CA ALA A 434 23.05 23.84 -1.18
C ALA A 434 22.51 22.39 -1.19
N ASN A 435 21.18 22.19 -1.22
CA ASN A 435 20.55 20.87 -1.22
C ASN A 435 20.32 20.27 -2.62
N LEU A 436 20.49 21.06 -3.68
CA LEU A 436 20.45 20.57 -5.06
C LEU A 436 21.70 19.74 -5.42
N ALA A 437 22.85 20.03 -4.78
CA ALA A 437 24.10 19.32 -4.98
C ALA A 437 24.15 17.90 -4.37
N LEU A 438 23.13 17.52 -3.57
CA LEU A 438 23.02 16.24 -2.86
C LEU A 438 21.94 15.31 -3.43
N GLN A 439 21.33 15.66 -4.57
CA GLN A 439 20.30 14.83 -5.17
C GLN A 439 20.95 13.60 -5.83
N PRO A 440 20.52 12.37 -5.49
CA PRO A 440 21.07 11.17 -6.09
C PRO A 440 20.69 11.07 -7.56
N LYS A 441 21.63 10.63 -8.40
CA LYS A 441 21.33 10.26 -9.79
C LYS A 441 20.68 8.88 -9.80
N LEU A 442 19.53 8.75 -10.45
CA LEU A 442 18.77 7.51 -10.60
C LEU A 442 18.20 7.44 -12.02
N SER A 443 17.80 6.25 -12.47
CA SER A 443 17.00 6.11 -13.69
C SER A 443 15.55 6.57 -13.47
N ASN A 444 14.77 6.67 -14.56
CA ASN A 444 13.39 7.17 -14.49
C ASN A 444 12.49 6.28 -13.61
N SER A 445 12.59 4.96 -13.77
CA SER A 445 11.83 4.01 -12.95
C SER A 445 12.21 4.08 -11.47
N ALA A 446 13.50 4.23 -11.15
CA ALA A 446 14.00 4.34 -9.78
C ALA A 446 13.59 5.66 -9.11
N HIS A 447 13.62 6.78 -9.84
CA HIS A 447 13.09 8.07 -9.36
C HIS A 447 11.62 7.97 -9.02
N ARG A 448 10.81 7.38 -9.91
CA ARG A 448 9.38 7.21 -9.67
C ARG A 448 9.13 6.30 -8.47
N PHE A 449 9.83 5.18 -8.37
CA PHE A 449 9.74 4.27 -7.23
C PHE A 449 10.03 5.02 -5.91
N ASN A 450 11.16 5.72 -5.83
CA ASN A 450 11.53 6.51 -4.65
C ASN A 450 10.49 7.57 -4.30
N SER A 451 10.01 8.34 -5.29
CA SER A 451 9.01 9.38 -5.07
C SER A 451 7.69 8.80 -4.54
N MET A 452 7.18 7.73 -5.15
CA MET A 452 5.92 7.13 -4.73
C MET A 452 6.02 6.48 -3.35
N VAL A 453 7.17 5.88 -3.01
CA VAL A 453 7.41 5.35 -1.65
C VAL A 453 7.51 6.47 -0.62
N GLN A 454 8.09 7.63 -0.97
CA GLN A 454 8.08 8.81 -0.08
C GLN A 454 6.66 9.33 0.14
N ASP A 455 5.87 9.53 -0.93
CA ASP A 455 4.45 9.93 -0.82
C ASP A 455 3.66 8.91 0.01
N PHE A 456 3.91 7.61 -0.18
CA PHE A 456 3.26 6.54 0.59
C PHE A 456 3.59 6.63 2.08
N PHE A 457 4.87 6.84 2.44
CA PHE A 457 5.23 7.02 3.86
C PHE A 457 4.62 8.28 4.46
N GLU A 458 4.51 9.38 3.70
CA GLU A 458 3.82 10.59 4.16
C GLU A 458 2.32 10.32 4.42
N ASP A 459 1.66 9.55 3.55
CA ASP A 459 0.25 9.18 3.70
C ASP A 459 0.00 8.20 4.87
N VAL A 460 0.96 7.32 5.18
CA VAL A 460 0.89 6.36 6.29
C VAL A 460 1.24 6.99 7.64
N ALA A 461 2.08 8.03 7.68
CA ALA A 461 2.53 8.64 8.94
C ALA A 461 1.38 9.03 9.90
N PRO A 462 0.27 9.64 9.43
CA PRO A 462 -0.96 9.83 10.20
C PRO A 462 -1.57 8.59 10.87
N LEU A 463 -1.35 7.41 10.30
CA LEU A 463 -2.06 6.16 10.60
C LEU A 463 -1.27 5.24 11.52
N LEU A 464 -0.14 5.69 12.07
CA LEU A 464 0.71 4.88 12.94
C LEU A 464 -0.02 4.39 14.21
N SER A 465 -1.05 5.11 14.66
CA SER A 465 -1.92 4.70 15.77
C SER A 465 -2.67 3.37 15.51
N LEU A 466 -2.83 2.97 14.24
CA LEU A 466 -3.49 1.72 13.84
C LEU A 466 -2.58 0.49 13.86
N GLN A 467 -1.32 0.64 14.28
CA GLN A 467 -0.31 -0.44 14.28
C GLN A 467 -0.07 -1.04 12.88
N LEU A 468 -0.29 -0.27 11.81
CA LEU A 468 -0.04 -0.68 10.43
C LEU A 468 1.45 -0.69 10.05
N GLY A 469 2.34 -0.38 10.99
CA GLY A 469 3.78 -0.25 10.74
C GLY A 469 4.42 -1.53 10.18
N GLY A 470 4.06 -2.70 10.72
CA GLY A 470 4.58 -4.00 10.21
C GLY A 470 4.18 -4.23 8.75
N SER A 471 2.88 -4.17 8.46
CA SER A 471 2.33 -4.35 7.10
C SER A 471 2.89 -3.34 6.10
N THR A 472 3.13 -2.09 6.53
CA THR A 472 3.75 -1.05 5.70
C THR A 472 5.18 -1.44 5.32
N MET A 473 6.00 -1.84 6.29
CA MET A 473 7.40 -2.18 6.05
C MET A 473 7.54 -3.47 5.24
N ASP A 474 6.72 -4.48 5.53
CA ASP A 474 6.68 -5.73 4.77
C ASP A 474 6.21 -5.49 3.33
N GLY A 475 5.20 -4.64 3.13
CA GLY A 475 4.72 -4.22 1.82
C GLY A 475 5.80 -3.53 0.98
N ILE A 476 6.54 -2.57 1.56
CA ILE A 476 7.68 -1.91 0.89
C ILE A 476 8.78 -2.92 0.55
N THR A 477 9.06 -3.85 1.46
CA THR A 477 10.04 -4.94 1.23
C THR A 477 9.64 -5.78 0.02
N GLN A 478 8.35 -6.13 -0.10
CA GLN A 478 7.82 -6.92 -1.20
C GLN A 478 7.91 -6.18 -2.54
N ILE A 479 7.46 -4.92 -2.61
CA ILE A 479 7.53 -4.16 -3.88
C ILE A 479 8.97 -3.84 -4.28
N PHE A 480 9.88 -3.65 -3.33
CA PHE A 480 11.30 -3.50 -3.63
C PHE A 480 11.90 -4.81 -4.16
N ASN A 481 11.52 -5.95 -3.61
CA ASN A 481 11.90 -7.26 -4.16
C ASN A 481 11.37 -7.45 -5.59
N SER A 482 10.12 -7.09 -5.86
CA SER A 482 9.57 -7.09 -7.22
C SER A 482 10.36 -6.16 -8.15
N TYR A 483 10.74 -4.97 -7.68
CA TYR A 483 11.56 -4.03 -8.46
C TYR A 483 12.95 -4.61 -8.75
N VAL A 484 13.63 -5.19 -7.76
CA VAL A 484 14.94 -5.84 -7.96
C VAL A 484 14.84 -7.01 -8.92
N ASN A 485 13.78 -7.83 -8.85
CA ASN A 485 13.58 -8.90 -9.82
C ASN A 485 13.40 -8.36 -11.25
N LEU A 486 12.70 -7.22 -11.42
CA LEU A 486 12.63 -6.55 -12.73
C LEU A 486 14.00 -6.08 -13.22
N LEU A 487 14.86 -5.59 -12.33
CA LEU A 487 16.23 -5.22 -12.68
C LEU A 487 17.07 -6.46 -13.06
N ILE A 488 16.89 -7.59 -12.39
CA ILE A 488 17.53 -8.86 -12.78
C ILE A 488 17.04 -9.28 -14.17
N SER A 489 15.75 -9.16 -14.47
CA SER A 489 15.20 -9.46 -15.79
C SER A 489 15.62 -8.47 -16.89
N ALA A 490 16.24 -7.33 -16.54
CA ALA A 490 16.79 -6.37 -17.50
C ALA A 490 18.22 -6.71 -17.91
N LEU A 491 18.90 -7.61 -17.19
CA LEU A 491 20.25 -8.05 -17.50
C LEU A 491 20.26 -8.97 -18.73
N PRO A 492 21.18 -8.81 -19.71
CA PRO A 492 21.25 -9.71 -20.86
C PRO A 492 21.39 -11.19 -20.47
N GLY A 493 20.84 -12.10 -21.29
CA GLY A 493 20.85 -13.54 -21.00
C GLY A 493 19.88 -14.01 -19.90
N SER A 494 19.17 -13.11 -19.20
CA SER A 494 18.23 -13.51 -18.14
C SER A 494 16.92 -14.14 -18.61
N MET A 495 16.66 -14.19 -19.92
CA MET A 495 15.40 -14.74 -20.48
C MET A 495 15.44 -16.25 -20.71
N ASP A 496 16.62 -16.88 -20.66
CA ASP A 496 16.79 -18.31 -20.95
C ASP A 496 16.47 -19.21 -19.73
N ASP A 497 16.33 -18.63 -18.53
CA ASP A 497 15.92 -19.33 -17.31
C ASP A 497 14.38 -19.44 -17.20
N GLU A 498 13.76 -20.30 -18.01
CA GLU A 498 12.31 -20.60 -17.96
C GLU A 498 11.82 -21.04 -16.56
N ALA A 499 12.71 -21.53 -15.69
CA ALA A 499 12.38 -22.05 -14.37
C ALA A 499 12.07 -20.98 -13.29
N ASN A 500 12.42 -19.71 -13.50
CA ASN A 500 12.18 -18.63 -12.52
C ASN A 500 10.99 -17.71 -12.85
N LEU A 501 10.27 -17.99 -13.95
CA LEU A 501 9.18 -17.15 -14.48
C LEU A 501 7.81 -17.38 -13.81
N ASP A 502 7.68 -18.33 -12.89
CA ASP A 502 6.40 -18.70 -12.26
C ASP A 502 5.77 -17.62 -11.36
N GLY A 503 6.43 -16.46 -11.17
CA GLY A 503 5.90 -15.32 -10.43
C GLY A 503 5.95 -13.96 -11.15
N LEU A 504 6.65 -13.84 -12.29
CA LEU A 504 6.76 -12.61 -13.08
C LEU A 504 5.86 -12.72 -14.31
N GLY A 505 4.53 -12.63 -14.11
CA GLY A 505 3.60 -12.65 -15.24
C GLY A 505 3.96 -11.60 -16.29
N ASN A 506 4.44 -12.01 -17.47
CA ASN A 506 4.64 -11.24 -18.72
C ASN A 506 5.02 -9.75 -18.56
N LYS A 507 5.85 -9.37 -17.58
CA LYS A 507 6.30 -7.99 -17.40
C LYS A 507 7.46 -7.74 -18.37
N ILE A 508 7.15 -7.08 -19.50
CA ILE A 508 8.13 -6.68 -20.50
C ILE A 508 9.06 -5.63 -19.86
N VAL A 509 10.37 -5.86 -19.85
CA VAL A 509 11.40 -4.93 -19.36
C VAL A 509 12.37 -4.62 -20.50
N ARG A 510 12.87 -3.38 -20.57
CA ARG A 510 13.90 -3.02 -21.55
C ARG A 510 15.26 -3.55 -21.12
N MET A 511 15.97 -4.23 -22.02
CA MET A 511 17.30 -4.77 -21.72
C MET A 511 18.33 -3.67 -21.50
N ALA A 512 19.26 -3.93 -20.56
CA ALA A 512 20.46 -3.13 -20.33
C ALA A 512 21.59 -3.68 -21.20
N GLU A 513 21.70 -3.18 -22.43
CA GLU A 513 22.60 -3.70 -23.46
C GLU A 513 24.07 -3.34 -23.22
N THR A 514 24.33 -2.24 -22.51
CA THR A 514 25.69 -1.72 -22.27
C THR A 514 26.12 -1.93 -20.82
N GLU A 515 27.43 -2.05 -20.58
CA GLU A 515 28.02 -2.16 -19.22
C GLU A 515 27.59 -0.96 -18.34
N GLU A 516 27.52 0.24 -18.90
CA GLU A 516 27.00 1.43 -18.23
C GLU A 516 25.56 1.24 -17.76
N GLN A 517 24.67 0.76 -18.64
CA GLN A 517 23.27 0.52 -18.28
C GLN A 517 23.15 -0.56 -17.22
N GLN A 518 23.92 -1.64 -17.31
CA GLN A 518 23.89 -2.72 -16.32
C GLN A 518 24.40 -2.26 -14.95
N LEU A 519 25.48 -1.47 -14.91
CA LEU A 519 25.97 -0.81 -13.69
C LEU A 519 24.94 0.20 -13.13
N ALA A 520 24.15 0.85 -13.99
CA ALA A 520 23.07 1.73 -13.56
C ALA A 520 21.97 0.98 -12.79
N LEU A 521 21.65 -0.26 -13.17
CA LEU A 521 20.70 -1.12 -12.43
C LEU A 521 21.17 -1.34 -10.99
N LEU A 522 22.45 -1.69 -10.82
CA LEU A 522 23.08 -1.86 -9.51
C LEU A 522 23.14 -0.55 -8.72
N ALA A 523 23.45 0.56 -9.39
CA ALA A 523 23.49 1.89 -8.77
C ALA A 523 22.12 2.30 -8.22
N ASN A 524 21.04 2.06 -8.99
CA ASN A 524 19.66 2.27 -8.57
C ASN A 524 19.33 1.44 -7.31
N ALA A 525 19.50 0.12 -7.39
CA ALA A 525 19.10 -0.80 -6.33
C ALA A 525 19.87 -0.55 -5.02
N SER A 526 21.19 -0.37 -5.13
CA SER A 526 22.05 -0.08 -3.97
C SER A 526 21.68 1.23 -3.28
N LEU A 527 21.38 2.30 -4.04
CA LEU A 527 21.09 3.62 -3.48
C LEU A 527 19.73 3.65 -2.79
N LEU A 528 18.75 2.98 -3.40
CA LEU A 528 17.44 2.76 -2.80
C LEU A 528 17.54 2.00 -1.47
N ALA A 529 18.27 0.88 -1.45
CA ALA A 529 18.39 0.01 -0.29
C ALA A 529 19.24 0.62 0.85
N GLU A 530 20.33 1.30 0.51
CA GLU A 530 21.31 1.74 1.51
C GLU A 530 20.93 3.06 2.18
N GLU A 531 20.37 3.99 1.41
CA GLU A 531 20.12 5.37 1.84
C GLU A 531 18.63 5.74 1.75
N LEU A 532 18.01 5.67 0.57
CA LEU A 532 16.74 6.35 0.32
C LEU A 532 15.56 5.74 1.07
N LEU A 533 15.38 4.42 0.98
CA LEU A 533 14.30 3.72 1.68
C LEU A 533 14.49 3.77 3.21
N PRO A 534 15.69 3.49 3.78
CA PRO A 534 15.97 3.71 5.20
C PRO A 534 15.69 5.13 5.67
N ARG A 535 16.09 6.15 4.89
CA ARG A 535 15.87 7.57 5.23
C ARG A 535 14.39 7.94 5.22
N ALA A 536 13.62 7.43 4.25
CA ALA A 536 12.18 7.65 4.20
C ALA A 536 11.48 6.99 5.41
N ALA A 537 11.85 5.76 5.75
CA ALA A 537 11.32 5.06 6.92
C ALA A 537 11.67 5.77 8.25
N MET A 538 12.85 6.40 8.37
CA MET A 538 13.21 7.18 9.57
C MET A 538 12.23 8.33 9.83
N LYS A 539 11.68 8.96 8.80
CA LYS A 539 10.71 10.07 8.96
C LYS A 539 9.47 9.61 9.73
N LEU A 540 8.95 8.40 9.47
CA LEU A 540 7.83 7.81 10.21
C LEU A 540 8.10 7.71 11.72
N SER A 541 9.35 7.41 12.10
CA SER A 541 9.73 7.24 13.50
C SER A 541 9.81 8.58 14.26
N SER A 542 10.08 9.68 13.56
CA SER A 542 10.24 11.02 14.15
C SER A 542 8.91 11.71 14.47
N ILE A 543 7.85 11.50 13.68
CA ILE A 543 6.51 12.06 13.89
C ILE A 543 5.85 11.54 15.18
N ASN A 544 6.18 10.32 15.60
CA ASN A 544 5.77 9.79 16.90
C ASN A 544 6.37 10.56 18.09
N GLN A 545 7.35 11.45 17.89
CA GLN A 545 7.98 12.21 18.97
C GLN A 545 7.29 13.54 19.25
N SER A 546 6.57 14.12 18.27
CA SER A 546 5.97 15.46 18.36
C SER A 546 4.49 15.47 18.78
N SER A 547 3.80 14.33 18.78
CA SER A 547 2.45 14.22 19.33
C SER A 547 2.51 13.54 20.71
N THR A 548 2.02 14.28 21.71
CA THR A 548 1.67 13.90 23.08
C THR A 548 2.78 13.59 24.11
N ASP A 549 2.61 14.29 25.22
CA ASP A 549 3.48 14.56 26.37
C ASP A 549 3.41 13.43 27.42
N ASP A 550 3.66 12.18 27.03
CA ASP A 550 3.61 11.02 27.94
C ASP A 550 5.02 10.46 28.25
N LEU A 551 5.66 11.08 29.24
CA LEU A 551 7.04 10.80 29.67
C LEU A 551 7.23 9.51 30.49
N ARG A 552 6.21 8.66 30.69
CA ARG A 552 6.32 7.55 31.68
C ARG A 552 6.39 6.12 31.12
N LYS A 553 6.23 5.89 29.81
CA LYS A 553 6.35 4.55 29.19
C LYS A 553 7.45 4.41 28.13
N ARG A 554 8.29 5.44 27.94
CA ARG A 554 9.03 5.69 26.69
C ARG A 554 10.47 5.15 26.61
N GLY A 555 10.93 4.38 27.60
CA GLY A 555 12.31 3.87 27.67
C GLY A 555 12.58 2.62 26.83
N THR A 556 11.61 1.69 26.75
CA THR A 556 11.80 0.36 26.15
C THR A 556 11.64 0.33 24.62
N ASP A 557 10.76 1.15 24.05
CA ASP A 557 10.49 1.17 22.60
C ASP A 557 11.63 1.76 21.75
N LYS A 558 12.41 2.71 22.29
CA LYS A 558 13.58 3.27 21.59
C LYS A 558 14.68 2.21 21.37
N GLN A 559 14.78 1.23 22.26
CA GLN A 559 15.84 0.22 22.24
C GLN A 559 15.52 -0.94 21.29
N ASN A 560 14.22 -1.25 21.08
CA ASN A 560 13.76 -2.32 20.17
C ASN A 560 13.61 -1.88 18.70
N ARG A 561 13.43 -0.59 18.39
CA ARG A 561 13.24 -0.13 16.99
C ARG A 561 14.52 -0.06 16.16
N VAL A 562 15.67 0.20 16.79
CA VAL A 562 16.98 0.22 16.13
C VAL A 562 17.37 -1.15 15.54
N PRO A 563 17.20 -2.29 16.25
CA PRO A 563 17.47 -3.60 15.67
C PRO A 563 16.52 -3.99 14.54
N GLU A 564 15.22 -3.66 14.63
CA GLU A 564 14.26 -3.89 13.53
C GLU A 564 14.63 -3.13 12.26
N GLN A 565 15.01 -1.86 12.38
CA GLN A 565 15.45 -1.06 11.23
C GLN A 565 16.74 -1.61 10.60
N ARG A 566 17.69 -2.07 11.44
CA ARG A 566 18.91 -2.73 10.96
C ARG A 566 18.62 -4.05 10.27
N GLU A 567 17.65 -4.82 10.77
CA GLU A 567 17.21 -6.04 10.12
C GLU A 567 16.55 -5.77 8.78
N TRP A 568 15.67 -4.77 8.71
CA TRP A 568 15.05 -4.36 7.47
C TRP A 568 16.07 -3.91 6.43
N LYS A 569 17.04 -3.07 6.82
CA LYS A 569 18.16 -2.70 5.93
C LYS A 569 18.95 -3.92 5.44
N ARG A 570 19.19 -4.92 6.30
CA ARG A 570 19.81 -6.20 5.90
C ARG A 570 18.94 -6.97 4.89
N LYS A 571 17.61 -6.99 5.05
CA LYS A 571 16.70 -7.62 4.08
C LYS A 571 16.79 -6.93 2.72
N LEU A 572 16.76 -5.59 2.67
CA LEU A 572 16.94 -4.83 1.43
C LEU A 572 18.29 -5.13 0.77
N GLN A 573 19.37 -5.15 1.55
CA GLN A 573 20.71 -5.44 1.03
C GLN A 573 20.82 -6.83 0.42
N ARG A 574 20.21 -7.87 1.02
CA ARG A 574 20.19 -9.23 0.44
C ARG A 574 19.55 -9.28 -0.94
N MET A 575 18.54 -8.44 -1.21
CA MET A 575 17.95 -8.35 -2.54
C MET A 575 18.94 -7.72 -3.54
N VAL A 576 19.64 -6.65 -3.13
CA VAL A 576 20.70 -6.05 -3.95
C VAL A 576 21.83 -7.04 -4.21
N ASP A 577 22.20 -7.86 -3.21
CA ASP A 577 23.21 -8.90 -3.37
C ASP A 577 22.80 -9.96 -4.40
N ARG A 578 21.50 -10.31 -4.50
CA ARG A 578 21.00 -11.20 -5.57
C ARG A 578 21.22 -10.59 -6.96
N LEU A 579 20.91 -9.30 -7.14
CA LEU A 579 21.17 -8.61 -8.41
C LEU A 579 22.67 -8.56 -8.74
N ARG A 580 23.51 -8.31 -7.73
CA ARG A 580 24.97 -8.35 -7.87
C ARG A 580 25.45 -9.72 -8.32
N ASP A 581 24.97 -10.79 -7.68
CA ASP A 581 25.40 -12.15 -8.00
C ASP A 581 24.91 -12.57 -9.41
N SER A 582 23.71 -12.17 -9.83
CA SER A 582 23.23 -12.36 -11.21
C SER A 582 24.11 -11.62 -12.23
N PHE A 583 24.44 -10.36 -11.96
CA PHE A 583 25.33 -9.56 -12.79
C PHE A 583 26.73 -10.19 -12.93
N CYS A 584 27.35 -10.58 -11.81
CA CYS A 584 28.67 -11.21 -11.84
C CYS A 584 28.65 -12.56 -12.57
N ARG A 585 27.58 -13.36 -12.38
CA ARG A 585 27.41 -14.63 -13.09
C ARG A 585 27.30 -14.41 -14.59
N GLN A 586 26.47 -13.48 -15.04
CA GLN A 586 26.30 -13.21 -16.46
C GLN A 586 27.61 -12.78 -17.12
N HIS A 587 28.33 -11.83 -16.52
CA HIS A 587 29.61 -11.40 -17.07
C HIS A 587 30.70 -12.48 -17.01
N ALA A 588 30.65 -13.38 -16.03
CA ALA A 588 31.53 -14.55 -16.00
C ALA A 588 31.19 -15.53 -17.14
N LEU A 589 29.89 -15.78 -17.40
CA LEU A 589 29.47 -16.62 -18.52
C LEU A 589 29.91 -16.04 -19.87
N GLU A 590 29.73 -14.73 -20.08
CA GLU A 590 30.21 -14.02 -21.27
C GLU A 590 31.74 -14.11 -21.47
N LEU A 591 32.52 -14.24 -20.39
CA LEU A 591 33.97 -14.37 -20.46
C LEU A 591 34.42 -15.82 -20.71
N ILE A 592 33.69 -16.78 -20.15
CA ILE A 592 34.09 -18.19 -20.12
C ILE A 592 33.57 -18.94 -21.36
N PHE A 593 32.42 -18.54 -21.91
CA PHE A 593 31.78 -19.22 -23.02
C PHE A 593 31.70 -18.32 -24.25
N THR A 594 31.85 -18.94 -25.43
CA THR A 594 31.61 -18.29 -26.71
C THR A 594 30.12 -18.19 -27.01
N ASP A 595 29.74 -17.33 -27.97
CA ASP A 595 28.37 -17.26 -28.50
C ASP A 595 27.91 -18.61 -29.13
N GLU A 596 28.85 -19.46 -29.53
CA GLU A 596 28.59 -20.79 -30.12
C GLU A 596 28.44 -21.91 -29.06
N GLY A 597 28.69 -21.59 -27.79
CA GLY A 597 28.58 -22.52 -26.65
C GLY A 597 29.88 -23.27 -26.30
N ASP A 598 30.99 -22.96 -26.97
CA ASP A 598 32.32 -23.49 -26.64
C ASP A 598 32.92 -22.75 -25.43
N THR A 599 33.96 -23.32 -24.81
CA THR A 599 34.64 -22.71 -23.66
C THR A 599 35.93 -21.99 -24.07
N HIS A 600 36.05 -20.71 -23.71
CA HIS A 600 37.31 -19.95 -23.81
C HIS A 600 38.36 -20.45 -22.81
N LEU A 601 37.93 -21.08 -21.71
CA LEU A 601 38.78 -21.67 -20.69
C LEU A 601 38.57 -23.19 -20.66
N SER A 602 39.36 -23.90 -21.45
CA SER A 602 39.33 -25.37 -21.55
C SER A 602 40.69 -25.96 -21.16
N ALA A 603 40.69 -27.21 -20.70
CA ALA A 603 41.92 -27.94 -20.37
C ALA A 603 42.85 -28.08 -21.58
N GLU A 604 42.26 -28.21 -22.77
CA GLU A 604 42.97 -28.33 -24.05
C GLU A 604 43.88 -27.12 -24.34
N MET A 605 43.52 -25.93 -23.85
CA MET A 605 44.34 -24.72 -23.99
C MET A 605 45.74 -24.92 -23.40
N TYR A 606 45.84 -25.63 -22.28
CA TYR A 606 47.12 -25.90 -21.62
C TYR A 606 47.76 -27.19 -22.13
N ILE A 607 46.97 -28.25 -22.32
CA ILE A 607 47.47 -29.56 -22.75
C ILE A 607 48.08 -29.51 -24.16
N ASN A 608 47.59 -28.63 -25.04
CA ASN A 608 48.07 -28.56 -26.41
C ASN A 608 49.31 -27.69 -26.63
N MET A 609 49.78 -26.94 -25.61
CA MET A 609 50.95 -26.06 -25.73
C MET A 609 52.21 -26.82 -26.16
N ASP A 610 52.43 -28.00 -25.58
CA ASP A 610 53.59 -28.85 -25.84
C ASP A 610 53.55 -29.58 -27.21
N ASN A 611 52.46 -29.42 -28.00
CA ASN A 611 52.36 -30.00 -29.34
C ASN A 611 52.94 -29.09 -30.44
N THR A 612 53.29 -27.85 -30.12
CA THR A 612 53.80 -26.87 -31.08
C THR A 612 55.32 -26.95 -31.22
N VAL A 613 55.84 -26.77 -32.44
CA VAL A 613 57.29 -26.89 -32.74
C VAL A 613 58.04 -25.57 -32.51
N GLU A 614 57.32 -24.45 -32.45
CA GLU A 614 57.84 -23.11 -32.23
C GLU A 614 57.70 -22.73 -30.75
N GLU A 615 58.66 -21.98 -30.19
CA GLU A 615 58.54 -21.47 -28.83
C GLU A 615 57.33 -20.50 -28.74
N PRO A 616 56.42 -20.70 -27.77
CA PRO A 616 55.26 -19.83 -27.62
C PRO A 616 55.67 -18.42 -27.19
N GLU A 617 54.98 -17.41 -27.70
CA GLU A 617 55.06 -16.06 -27.15
C GLU A 617 54.41 -16.04 -25.76
N TRP A 618 55.20 -15.75 -24.73
CA TRP A 618 54.74 -15.77 -23.35
C TRP A 618 53.87 -14.57 -23.03
N VAL A 619 52.56 -14.79 -23.00
CA VAL A 619 51.55 -13.84 -22.52
C VAL A 619 50.48 -14.61 -21.73
N PRO A 620 49.82 -13.99 -20.73
CA PRO A 620 48.67 -14.60 -20.08
C PRO A 620 47.59 -14.97 -21.09
N SER A 621 46.81 -16.02 -20.84
CA SER A 621 45.80 -16.50 -21.77
C SER A 621 44.74 -15.43 -22.04
N PRO A 622 44.15 -15.38 -23.26
CA PRO A 622 43.24 -14.31 -23.67
C PRO A 622 42.10 -14.03 -22.69
N ILE A 623 41.52 -15.07 -22.08
CA ILE A 623 40.42 -14.91 -21.11
C ILE A 623 40.83 -14.08 -19.89
N PHE A 624 42.05 -14.26 -19.36
CA PHE A 624 42.51 -13.51 -18.19
C PHE A 624 42.93 -12.08 -18.57
N GLN A 625 43.46 -11.87 -19.78
CA GLN A 625 43.67 -10.53 -20.33
C GLN A 625 42.35 -9.78 -20.50
N GLU A 626 41.32 -10.44 -21.01
CA GLU A 626 39.98 -9.87 -21.17
C GLU A 626 39.32 -9.57 -19.82
N LEU A 627 39.44 -10.48 -18.84
CA LEU A 627 39.01 -10.24 -17.47
C LEU A 627 39.65 -8.96 -16.89
N TYR A 628 40.98 -8.81 -17.03
CA TYR A 628 41.68 -7.61 -16.61
C TYR A 628 41.15 -6.34 -17.31
N ALA A 629 41.00 -6.38 -18.63
CA ALA A 629 40.49 -5.25 -19.40
C ALA A 629 39.06 -4.88 -19.00
N LYS A 630 38.17 -5.87 -18.84
CA LYS A 630 36.77 -5.70 -18.44
C LYS A 630 36.65 -5.12 -17.04
N LEU A 631 37.40 -5.65 -16.06
CA LEU A 631 37.42 -5.13 -14.68
C LEU A 631 37.82 -3.64 -14.64
N ASN A 632 38.85 -3.23 -15.39
CA ASN A 632 39.27 -1.82 -15.41
C ASN A 632 38.27 -0.91 -16.13
N ARG A 633 37.68 -1.36 -17.24
CA ARG A 633 36.64 -0.63 -17.96
C ARG A 633 35.42 -0.39 -17.05
N MET A 634 34.92 -1.46 -16.44
CA MET A 634 33.77 -1.39 -15.54
C MET A 634 34.08 -0.61 -14.25
N ALA A 635 35.29 -0.72 -13.70
CA ALA A 635 35.71 0.07 -12.54
C ALA A 635 35.76 1.58 -12.87
N SER A 636 36.19 1.95 -14.08
CA SER A 636 36.17 3.34 -14.54
C SER A 636 34.75 3.89 -14.62
N ILE A 637 33.83 3.13 -15.23
CA ILE A 637 32.41 3.51 -15.31
C ILE A 637 31.80 3.60 -13.91
N ALA A 638 32.07 2.61 -13.06
CA ALA A 638 31.53 2.54 -11.69
C ALA A 638 32.02 3.70 -10.81
N ALA A 639 33.23 4.22 -11.03
CA ALA A 639 33.73 5.39 -10.29
C ALA A 639 32.83 6.63 -10.48
N GLU A 640 32.20 6.79 -11.64
CA GLU A 640 31.27 7.89 -11.92
C GLU A 640 29.85 7.63 -11.39
N MET A 641 29.43 6.37 -11.31
CA MET A 641 28.08 5.96 -10.90
C MET A 641 27.91 5.81 -9.39
N PHE A 642 28.99 5.44 -8.69
CA PHE A 642 28.99 5.16 -7.25
C PHE A 642 29.76 6.21 -6.44
N VAL A 643 29.64 7.49 -6.81
CA VAL A 643 30.26 8.61 -6.07
C VAL A 643 29.84 8.58 -4.61
N GLY A 644 30.81 8.56 -3.69
CA GLY A 644 30.58 8.43 -2.24
C GLY A 644 30.30 6.99 -1.76
N ARG A 645 30.33 6.01 -2.67
CA ARG A 645 30.11 4.57 -2.42
C ARG A 645 31.13 3.70 -3.17
N GLU A 646 32.38 4.18 -3.26
CA GLU A 646 33.48 3.56 -4.01
C GLU A 646 33.79 2.13 -3.55
N ARG A 647 33.52 1.85 -2.26
CA ARG A 647 33.63 0.51 -1.69
C ARG A 647 32.70 -0.49 -2.37
N PHE A 648 31.51 -0.09 -2.79
CA PHE A 648 30.57 -0.96 -3.50
C PHE A 648 31.14 -1.38 -4.86
N ALA A 649 31.67 -0.42 -5.63
CA ALA A 649 32.32 -0.70 -6.91
C ALA A 649 33.51 -1.66 -6.76
N THR A 650 34.35 -1.45 -5.74
CA THR A 650 35.49 -2.34 -5.46
C THR A 650 35.03 -3.75 -5.10
N LEU A 651 34.02 -3.87 -4.23
CA LEU A 651 33.43 -5.17 -3.86
C LEU A 651 32.76 -5.87 -5.05
N LEU A 652 32.16 -5.13 -5.96
CA LEU A 652 31.57 -5.66 -7.18
C LEU A 652 32.64 -6.27 -8.09
N MET A 653 33.74 -5.57 -8.33
CA MET A 653 34.87 -6.08 -9.13
C MET A 653 35.56 -7.28 -8.47
N MET A 654 35.71 -7.25 -7.14
CA MET A 654 36.19 -8.42 -6.39
C MET A 654 35.26 -9.63 -6.54
N ARG A 655 33.93 -9.41 -6.50
CA ARG A 655 32.95 -10.48 -6.68
C ARG A 655 32.94 -11.05 -8.09
N LEU A 656 33.15 -10.22 -9.12
CA LEU A 656 33.27 -10.69 -10.50
C LEU A 656 34.52 -11.57 -10.66
N THR A 657 35.68 -11.12 -10.15
CA THR A 657 36.92 -11.90 -10.16
C THR A 657 36.74 -13.22 -9.41
N GLU A 658 36.14 -13.18 -8.22
CA GLU A 658 35.80 -14.38 -7.44
C GLU A 658 34.92 -15.36 -8.23
N THR A 659 33.92 -14.85 -8.96
CA THR A 659 32.99 -15.69 -9.73
C THR A 659 33.71 -16.44 -10.85
N VAL A 660 34.63 -15.79 -11.56
CA VAL A 660 35.42 -16.43 -12.64
C VAL A 660 36.40 -17.46 -12.06
N ILE A 661 37.10 -17.12 -10.99
CA ILE A 661 38.10 -18.02 -10.40
C ILE A 661 37.47 -19.24 -9.74
N LEU A 662 36.34 -19.07 -9.04
CA LEU A 662 35.62 -20.21 -8.47
C LEU A 662 35.07 -21.13 -9.56
N TRP A 663 34.66 -20.59 -10.71
CA TRP A 663 34.24 -21.44 -11.84
C TRP A 663 35.37 -22.37 -12.28
N LEU A 664 36.59 -21.85 -12.48
CA LEU A 664 37.77 -22.68 -12.80
C LEU A 664 38.10 -23.68 -11.68
N SER A 665 38.01 -23.24 -10.42
CA SER A 665 38.27 -24.11 -9.27
C SER A 665 37.32 -25.30 -9.18
N GLU A 666 36.05 -25.07 -9.55
CA GLU A 666 34.94 -26.01 -9.36
C GLU A 666 34.57 -26.79 -10.63
N ASP A 667 35.17 -26.48 -11.79
CA ASP A 667 34.89 -27.17 -13.06
C ASP A 667 35.48 -28.59 -13.08
N GLN A 668 34.62 -29.56 -12.80
CA GLN A 668 34.99 -30.96 -12.78
C GLN A 668 35.47 -31.48 -14.14
N ALA A 669 34.88 -31.04 -15.25
CA ALA A 669 35.24 -31.53 -16.58
C ALA A 669 36.65 -31.03 -16.97
N PHE A 670 36.94 -29.76 -16.68
CA PHE A 670 38.27 -29.19 -16.86
C PHE A 670 39.34 -29.99 -16.09
N TRP A 671 39.11 -30.28 -14.81
CA TRP A 671 40.10 -30.97 -13.99
C TRP A 671 40.22 -32.46 -14.30
N GLU A 672 39.14 -33.14 -14.70
CA GLU A 672 39.21 -34.53 -15.14
C GLU A 672 40.12 -34.69 -16.38
N GLU A 673 40.04 -33.77 -17.34
CA GLU A 673 40.92 -33.77 -18.51
C GLU A 673 42.39 -33.49 -18.14
N ILE A 674 42.67 -32.57 -17.20
CA ILE A 674 44.04 -32.28 -16.77
C ILE A 674 44.66 -33.43 -15.95
N GLU A 675 43.89 -34.03 -15.04
CA GLU A 675 44.39 -35.02 -14.08
C GLU A 675 44.39 -36.45 -14.63
N GLN A 676 43.38 -36.80 -15.43
CA GLN A 676 43.08 -38.17 -15.85
C GLN A 676 42.90 -38.29 -17.38
N GLY A 677 43.04 -37.20 -18.12
CA GLY A 677 42.87 -37.18 -19.56
C GLY A 677 43.93 -38.02 -20.30
N PRO A 678 43.68 -38.31 -21.59
CA PRO A 678 44.55 -39.16 -22.41
C PRO A 678 45.93 -38.54 -22.67
N LYS A 679 46.05 -37.21 -22.56
CA LYS A 679 47.29 -36.46 -22.68
C LYS A 679 47.54 -35.71 -21.36
N PRO A 680 48.67 -35.95 -20.68
CA PRO A 680 48.97 -35.23 -19.45
C PRO A 680 49.39 -33.78 -19.74
N LEU A 681 49.28 -32.91 -18.73
CA LEU A 681 49.84 -31.56 -18.76
C LEU A 681 51.36 -31.61 -18.97
N GLY A 682 51.86 -30.90 -19.98
CA GLY A 682 53.29 -30.82 -20.29
C GLY A 682 53.99 -29.58 -19.69
N PRO A 683 55.33 -29.47 -19.83
CA PRO A 683 56.11 -28.37 -19.25
C PRO A 683 55.65 -26.98 -19.68
N LEU A 684 55.37 -26.76 -20.98
CA LEU A 684 54.93 -25.47 -21.49
C LEU A 684 53.50 -25.17 -21.02
N GLY A 685 52.63 -26.19 -20.99
CA GLY A 685 51.29 -26.06 -20.43
C GLY A 685 51.28 -25.65 -18.95
N LEU A 686 52.15 -26.25 -18.11
CA LEU A 686 52.28 -25.89 -16.70
C LEU A 686 52.81 -24.45 -16.53
N GLN A 687 53.82 -24.04 -17.31
CA GLN A 687 54.33 -22.66 -17.27
C GLN A 687 53.24 -21.64 -17.62
N GLN A 688 52.44 -21.92 -18.66
CA GLN A 688 51.32 -21.05 -19.05
C GLN A 688 50.23 -20.98 -17.96
N PHE A 689 49.86 -22.13 -17.39
CA PHE A 689 48.87 -22.17 -16.31
C PHE A 689 49.34 -21.38 -15.07
N TYR A 690 50.62 -21.52 -14.71
CA TYR A 690 51.20 -20.76 -13.60
C TYR A 690 51.23 -19.26 -13.91
N LEU A 691 51.62 -18.88 -15.13
CA LEU A 691 51.59 -17.49 -15.61
C LEU A 691 50.19 -16.87 -15.50
N ASP A 692 49.16 -17.60 -15.88
CA ASP A 692 47.77 -17.15 -15.84
C ASP A 692 47.30 -16.87 -14.40
N MET A 693 47.56 -17.81 -13.49
CA MET A 693 47.18 -17.65 -12.08
C MET A 693 47.98 -16.53 -11.39
N GLN A 694 49.28 -16.40 -11.70
CA GLN A 694 50.09 -15.29 -11.22
C GLN A 694 49.60 -13.96 -11.78
N PHE A 695 49.22 -13.91 -13.06
CA PHE A 695 48.66 -12.70 -13.67
C PHE A 695 47.41 -12.22 -12.90
N VAL A 696 46.51 -13.13 -12.53
CA VAL A 696 45.33 -12.81 -11.70
C VAL A 696 45.71 -12.27 -10.32
N ILE A 697 46.72 -12.86 -9.67
CA ILE A 697 47.22 -12.36 -8.39
C ILE A 697 47.77 -10.93 -8.54
N ILE A 698 48.56 -10.69 -9.59
CA ILE A 698 49.26 -9.43 -9.84
C ILE A 698 48.26 -8.30 -10.12
N PHE A 699 47.35 -8.48 -11.08
CA PHE A 699 46.38 -7.43 -11.37
C PHE A 699 45.31 -7.27 -10.28
N GLY A 700 45.04 -8.34 -9.54
CA GLY A 700 44.06 -8.35 -8.46
C GLY A 700 44.57 -7.69 -7.17
N GLN A 701 45.89 -7.60 -6.99
CA GLN A 701 46.52 -7.16 -5.75
C GLN A 701 46.03 -5.78 -5.29
N GLY A 702 45.45 -5.73 -4.09
CA GLY A 702 45.01 -4.49 -3.46
C GLY A 702 43.75 -3.83 -4.05
N ARG A 703 43.12 -4.41 -5.08
CA ARG A 703 41.94 -3.83 -5.74
C ARG A 703 40.83 -4.84 -6.06
N PHE A 704 41.14 -5.92 -6.76
CA PHE A 704 40.13 -6.86 -7.31
C PHE A 704 40.22 -8.27 -6.76
N LEU A 705 41.12 -8.54 -5.81
CA LEU A 705 41.28 -9.85 -5.19
C LEU A 705 40.91 -9.85 -3.71
N SER A 706 40.05 -10.80 -3.31
CA SER A 706 39.76 -11.07 -1.90
C SER A 706 40.80 -12.04 -1.31
N ARG A 707 40.95 -12.06 0.02
CA ARG A 707 41.86 -13.03 0.69
C ARG A 707 41.47 -14.47 0.44
N HIS A 708 40.17 -14.74 0.34
CA HIS A 708 39.67 -16.08 0.06
C HIS A 708 40.01 -16.50 -1.36
N VAL A 709 39.74 -15.65 -2.35
CA VAL A 709 40.05 -15.94 -3.75
C VAL A 709 41.56 -16.09 -3.95
N HIS A 710 42.37 -15.28 -3.27
CA HIS A 710 43.83 -15.46 -3.31
C HIS A 710 44.25 -16.86 -2.86
N GLN A 711 43.66 -17.38 -1.78
CA GLN A 711 43.92 -18.76 -1.35
C GLN A 711 43.43 -19.78 -2.37
N VAL A 712 42.24 -19.59 -2.94
CA VAL A 712 41.72 -20.48 -4.00
C VAL A 712 42.65 -20.52 -5.20
N ILE A 713 43.23 -19.39 -5.60
CA ILE A 713 44.22 -19.36 -6.70
C ILE A 713 45.46 -20.19 -6.33
N LEU A 714 45.97 -20.08 -5.10
CA LEU A 714 47.09 -20.89 -4.65
C LEU A 714 46.74 -22.39 -4.67
N ASP A 715 45.53 -22.75 -4.21
CA ASP A 715 45.06 -24.13 -4.23
C ASP A 715 44.91 -24.66 -5.69
N ILE A 716 44.48 -23.81 -6.62
CA ILE A 716 44.43 -24.12 -8.07
C ILE A 716 45.85 -24.36 -8.63
N ILE A 717 46.82 -23.51 -8.27
CA ILE A 717 48.22 -23.68 -8.67
C ILE A 717 48.78 -25.00 -8.12
N ASP A 718 48.58 -25.28 -6.84
CA ASP A 718 49.03 -26.52 -6.18
C ASP A 718 48.42 -27.76 -6.84
N ARG A 719 47.14 -27.69 -7.21
CA ARG A 719 46.44 -28.77 -7.93
C ARG A 719 47.04 -29.03 -9.31
N ALA A 720 47.34 -27.99 -10.08
CA ALA A 720 48.01 -28.11 -11.38
C ALA A 720 49.43 -28.68 -11.25
N MET A 721 50.21 -28.22 -10.26
CA MET A 721 51.54 -28.76 -9.98
C MET A 721 51.49 -30.24 -9.59
N ALA A 722 50.50 -30.65 -8.80
CA ALA A 722 50.30 -32.04 -8.43
C ALA A 722 49.94 -32.92 -9.64
N ALA A 723 49.05 -32.45 -10.51
CA ALA A 723 48.69 -33.14 -11.76
C ALA A 723 49.91 -33.30 -12.68
N PHE A 724 50.75 -32.27 -12.83
CA PHE A 724 52.00 -32.36 -13.58
C PHE A 724 52.99 -33.34 -12.92
N SER A 725 53.17 -33.28 -11.60
CA SER A 725 54.09 -34.16 -10.88
C SER A 725 53.71 -35.64 -10.98
N ALA A 726 52.43 -35.96 -11.15
CA ALA A 726 51.95 -37.32 -11.35
C ALA A 726 52.51 -37.97 -12.64
N THR A 727 53.02 -37.18 -13.59
CA THR A 727 53.71 -37.67 -14.79
C THR A 727 55.14 -38.17 -14.53
N GLY A 728 55.67 -37.95 -13.31
CA GLY A 728 57.04 -38.32 -12.92
C GLY A 728 58.08 -37.21 -13.13
N MET A 729 57.67 -36.02 -13.59
CA MET A 729 58.52 -34.83 -13.74
C MET A 729 58.43 -33.92 -12.51
N ASN A 730 59.49 -33.13 -12.25
CA ASN A 730 59.50 -32.16 -11.14
C ASN A 730 58.98 -30.79 -11.62
N PRO A 731 57.87 -30.25 -11.09
CA PRO A 731 57.37 -28.91 -11.42
C PRO A 731 58.43 -27.81 -11.30
N ASP A 732 59.25 -27.82 -10.23
CA ASP A 732 60.26 -26.78 -9.98
C ASP A 732 61.40 -26.80 -11.00
N SER A 733 61.56 -27.89 -11.75
CA SER A 733 62.58 -27.99 -12.81
C SER A 733 62.18 -27.29 -14.11
N VAL A 734 60.88 -27.02 -14.29
CA VAL A 734 60.34 -26.41 -15.49
C VAL A 734 59.85 -24.98 -15.24
N LEU A 735 59.51 -24.59 -14.01
CA LEU A 735 59.05 -23.23 -13.72
C LEU A 735 60.22 -22.21 -13.67
N PRO A 736 60.12 -21.08 -14.38
CA PRO A 736 60.98 -19.91 -14.17
C PRO A 736 60.86 -19.34 -12.73
N GLY A 737 61.75 -18.43 -12.35
CA GLY A 737 61.62 -17.72 -11.08
C GLY A 737 60.46 -16.71 -11.10
N ASP A 738 59.88 -16.42 -9.93
CA ASP A 738 58.73 -15.52 -9.76
C ASP A 738 58.92 -14.15 -10.44
N ASP A 739 60.14 -13.58 -10.41
CA ASP A 739 60.47 -12.31 -11.06
C ASP A 739 60.17 -12.32 -12.57
N TRP A 740 60.35 -13.47 -13.24
CA TRP A 740 60.04 -13.62 -14.66
C TRP A 740 58.53 -13.50 -14.94
N PHE A 741 57.70 -14.17 -14.14
CA PHE A 741 56.24 -14.08 -14.27
C PHE A 741 55.75 -12.67 -13.97
N MET A 742 56.36 -11.99 -12.99
CA MET A 742 56.05 -10.59 -12.67
C MET A 742 56.35 -9.66 -13.84
N ASP A 743 57.51 -9.82 -14.49
CA ASP A 743 57.91 -8.98 -15.63
C ASP A 743 56.96 -9.18 -16.83
N VAL A 744 56.65 -10.43 -17.18
CA VAL A 744 55.72 -10.76 -18.28
C VAL A 744 54.32 -10.21 -18.00
N ALA A 745 53.81 -10.41 -16.78
CA ALA A 745 52.50 -9.89 -16.38
C ALA A 745 52.44 -8.36 -16.42
N GLN A 746 53.48 -7.67 -15.95
CA GLN A 746 53.54 -6.20 -15.97
C GLN A 746 53.63 -5.64 -17.39
N GLU A 747 54.37 -6.31 -18.28
CA GLU A 747 54.44 -5.94 -19.69
C GLU A 747 53.05 -5.97 -20.33
N VAL A 748 52.30 -7.06 -20.12
CA VAL A 748 50.94 -7.21 -20.65
C VAL A 748 49.96 -6.22 -20.02
N VAL A 749 50.03 -5.98 -18.71
CA VAL A 749 49.26 -4.90 -18.05
C VAL A 749 49.52 -3.55 -18.69
N SER A 750 50.79 -3.22 -18.96
CA SER A 750 51.19 -1.95 -19.57
C SER A 750 50.67 -1.80 -21.00
N MET A 751 50.69 -2.90 -21.75
CA MET A 751 50.19 -3.00 -23.12
C MET A 751 48.68 -2.78 -23.18
N ILE A 752 47.91 -3.52 -22.37
CA ILE A 752 46.44 -3.42 -22.33
C ILE A 752 46.00 -2.05 -21.81
N SER A 753 46.74 -1.48 -20.86
CA SER A 753 46.42 -0.16 -20.28
C SER A 753 46.85 1.02 -21.17
N GLY A 754 47.52 0.77 -22.31
CA GLY A 754 48.04 1.81 -23.21
C GLY A 754 49.16 2.66 -22.61
N LYS A 755 49.72 2.28 -21.46
CA LYS A 755 50.87 2.94 -20.83
C LYS A 755 52.16 2.31 -21.38
N GLY A 756 52.59 2.76 -22.56
CA GLY A 756 53.89 2.37 -23.11
C GLY A 756 55.03 2.66 -22.14
N ARG A 757 56.01 1.76 -22.06
CA ARG A 757 57.17 1.78 -21.15
C ARG A 757 57.82 3.19 -21.10
N ALA A 758 57.54 3.96 -20.06
CA ALA A 758 58.27 5.18 -19.77
C ALA A 758 59.66 4.78 -19.29
N ALA A 759 60.66 4.95 -20.16
CA ALA A 759 62.04 4.85 -19.75
C ALA A 759 62.33 5.93 -18.68
N ASN A 760 62.78 5.46 -17.52
CA ASN A 760 63.28 6.22 -16.37
C ASN A 760 62.27 7.08 -15.59
N GLY A 761 61.90 6.53 -14.42
CA GLY A 761 61.97 7.21 -13.13
C GLY A 761 61.25 8.55 -13.02
N ASP A 762 59.94 8.51 -12.77
CA ASP A 762 59.33 9.44 -11.84
C ASP A 762 58.05 8.83 -11.23
N ARG A 763 57.92 8.97 -9.91
CA ARG A 763 56.83 8.46 -9.09
C ARG A 763 55.49 9.06 -9.54
N GLU A 764 54.53 8.22 -9.92
CA GLU A 764 53.13 8.64 -10.03
C GLU A 764 52.58 9.00 -8.63
N VAL A 765 52.24 10.28 -8.50
CA VAL A 765 51.43 10.85 -7.42
C VAL A 765 49.98 10.42 -7.68
N ASN A 766 49.44 9.53 -6.85
CA ASN A 766 48.04 9.46 -6.41
C ASN A 766 47.76 8.13 -5.66
N SER A 767 48.26 8.01 -4.43
CA SER A 767 47.74 7.06 -3.43
C SER A 767 47.11 7.84 -2.28
N PRO A 768 45.82 7.63 -1.94
CA PRO A 768 45.20 8.21 -0.77
C PRO A 768 45.44 7.30 0.45
N THR A 769 46.68 7.22 0.91
CA THR A 769 47.04 6.54 2.18
C THR A 769 48.31 7.15 2.76
N ALA A 770 48.19 8.38 3.28
CA ALA A 770 49.16 8.91 4.24
C ALA A 770 48.61 8.71 5.66
N SER A 771 48.95 7.56 6.24
CA SER A 771 48.70 7.25 7.65
C SER A 771 49.66 8.05 8.52
N ILE A 772 49.07 8.87 9.40
CA ILE A 772 49.75 9.60 10.48
C ILE A 772 50.31 8.57 11.48
N SER A 773 51.63 8.47 11.58
CA SER A 773 52.29 7.74 12.66
C SER A 773 52.46 8.65 13.87
N ALA A 774 51.93 8.18 15.00
CA ALA A 774 52.04 8.82 16.30
C ALA A 774 53.48 8.72 16.83
N HIS A 775 54.08 9.86 17.15
CA HIS A 775 55.17 9.94 18.13
C HIS A 775 54.68 10.74 19.33
N SER A 776 54.44 10.03 20.43
CA SER A 776 54.39 10.60 21.77
C SER A 776 55.79 11.08 22.16
N ILE A 777 55.92 12.34 22.57
CA ILE A 777 56.80 12.78 23.67
C ILE A 777 56.15 14.03 24.30
N SER A 778 56.28 14.06 25.61
CA SER A 778 55.68 14.96 26.57
C SER A 778 56.26 16.39 26.56
N SER A 779 55.42 17.28 27.11
CA SER A 779 55.78 18.30 28.10
C SER A 779 55.93 19.77 27.67
N PHE A 780 55.20 20.58 28.45
CA PHE A 780 55.46 21.95 28.89
C PHE A 780 55.24 23.18 27.97
N LYS A 781 54.34 24.03 28.51
CA LYS A 781 54.35 25.50 28.60
C LYS A 781 53.55 26.30 27.57
N SER A 782 52.43 26.77 28.09
CA SER A 782 51.76 28.04 27.83
C SER A 782 52.71 29.24 27.68
N HIS A 783 52.47 30.06 26.66
CA HIS A 783 52.46 31.53 26.57
C HIS A 783 51.97 31.81 25.12
N GLY A 784 51.04 32.69 24.76
CA GLY A 784 50.66 34.00 25.32
C GLY A 784 51.17 35.10 24.38
N SER A 785 50.24 35.78 23.66
CA SER A 785 50.41 36.96 22.77
C SER A 785 51.20 36.72 21.46
N SER A 786 50.86 37.31 20.30
CA SER A 786 50.08 38.52 19.96
C SER A 786 49.24 38.31 18.70
#